data_AF-A0AA88V2Y7-F1
#
_entry.id   AF-A0AA88V2Y7-F1
#
_cell.length_a   1.000
_cell.length_b   1.000
_cell.length_c   1.000
_cell.angle_alpha   90.00
_cell.angle_beta   90.00
_cell.angle_gamma   90.00
#
_symmetry.space_group_name_H-M   'P 1'
#
loop_
_entity.id
_entity.type
_entity.pdbx_description
1 polymer ?
#
loop_
_entity_poly.entity_id
_entity_poly.type
_entity_poly.pdbx_seq_one_letter_code
_entity_poly.pdbx_strand_id
1 'polypeptide(L)'
;MAEIAPPEPGPIYLHGDLDLKIIEARDLPNMDRVSEHLRRCFTVFDACRPPSSGGGSQKVKHHGKVITSDPYVTVCVPQATVARTRVLPNSQKPLWNESFHIPLAHPVVYLEFQVKDDDLFGAQLIGTALISATRIATGELISGWFPVLAASGKPPKPDTALKVELKFTPCDENVLYEHGIAGDPAHLGVRHTYFPLRKACAVTLYQDGHIGHDVKLPKIELDGGRVFDHSNCWEDICHAISEAHHLIYLVGWSIYHKVKLVREPTRPLPRGGDLTLGELLKYKSEEGVRVLLLVWDDKTSHDKLLLSTAGVMQTHDEETKKFFKHSSVICVLSPRYASSKLSLIKQQAAVICTMGNICATCDGTRATFSEFCNCMKIHLITCELINLLMSPFFVVLLLSIRCLQVVGTMFTHHQKCVLVDTQASGNNRKITAFVGGLDLCDGRYDTPEHRLFRDLDPVFKDDFHNPTFPEGTKAPRQPWHDLHSKIDGPAAYDVLINFEQRWKKATKWSEFRLLLKKKISHWHDDAMIKIERISWILSPPSFGPKEDYTEIPEDDPALYVSREDHPEHWHVQIFRSIDSGSVKGFPKTVDVAASQNLICSKNLVIDKSIQTAYIQAIRSAQHFIYIENQYFIGSSYAWPSYKDAGADNLIPMELALKIASKIRAKERFAVYVVIPMWPEGDPTSATVQEILFWQSQTMQMMYAVVARELKSMQLPDSHPCDYLNFYCLGKREERPSEISQSAGDADKVSSAWKSQRFMIYVHAKGMVVDDEYVIIGSANINQRSLAGTKDTEIAMGAYQPHLTWAEKGKHPHGQIYGYRMSLWAEHLGMSDKHLKEPENLECVESVNKVAEENWNSYTAENFTPLKGHLLKYPLDVDVDGNVGPLPGHENFPDVGGKILGAPSPTLPDILTT
;
A
#
# COMPACT_ATOMS: atom_id res chain seq x y z
N MET A 1 41.04 5.60 42.84
CA MET A 1 40.35 4.70 41.89
C MET A 1 39.16 5.48 41.38
N ALA A 2 39.17 5.90 40.12
CA ALA A 2 37.99 6.48 39.50
C ALA A 2 36.99 5.34 39.32
N GLU A 3 35.79 5.48 39.90
CA GLU A 3 34.67 4.59 39.61
C GLU A 3 34.41 4.67 38.11
N ILE A 4 34.72 3.59 37.41
CA ILE A 4 34.34 3.38 36.02
C ILE A 4 32.80 3.38 36.05
N ALA A 5 32.19 4.40 35.45
CA ALA A 5 30.75 4.44 35.23
C ALA A 5 30.32 3.09 34.61
N PRO A 6 29.22 2.48 35.07
CA PRO A 6 28.76 1.22 34.49
C PRO A 6 28.62 1.39 32.97
N PRO A 7 29.00 0.38 32.17
CA PRO A 7 28.88 0.47 30.72
C PRO A 7 27.44 0.84 30.37
N GLU A 8 27.25 1.84 29.50
CA GLU A 8 25.91 2.17 29.04
C GLU A 8 25.25 0.92 28.47
N PRO A 9 24.02 0.59 28.87
CA PRO A 9 23.35 -0.60 28.38
C PRO A 9 23.22 -0.52 26.86
N GLY A 10 23.66 -1.58 26.18
CA GLY A 10 23.47 -1.70 24.73
C GLY A 10 21.98 -1.68 24.34
N PRO A 11 21.66 -1.43 23.07
CA PRO A 11 20.28 -1.38 22.62
C PRO A 11 19.58 -2.74 22.83
N ILE A 12 18.32 -2.70 23.28
CA ILE A 12 17.46 -3.89 23.36
C ILE A 12 16.29 -3.75 22.37
N TYR A 13 15.76 -4.88 21.90
CA TYR A 13 14.54 -4.85 21.09
C TYR A 13 13.33 -4.65 21.99
N LEU A 14 12.62 -3.54 21.80
CA LEU A 14 11.23 -3.45 22.24
C LEU A 14 10.37 -4.05 21.12
N HIS A 15 10.02 -5.33 21.29
CA HIS A 15 9.12 -6.08 20.41
C HIS A 15 7.81 -6.39 21.13
N GLY A 16 6.74 -5.70 20.75
CA GLY A 16 5.45 -5.79 21.45
C GLY A 16 4.61 -4.53 21.24
N ASP A 17 3.68 -4.30 22.17
CA ASP A 17 2.73 -3.19 22.11
C ASP A 17 2.96 -2.20 23.24
N LEU A 18 3.02 -0.91 22.88
CA LEU A 18 3.13 0.19 23.82
C LEU A 18 1.81 0.94 23.89
N ASP A 19 1.13 0.83 25.02
CA ASP A 19 0.02 1.71 25.38
C ASP A 19 0.62 2.98 26.01
N LEU A 20 0.42 4.12 25.36
CA LEU A 20 1.02 5.39 25.75
C LEU A 20 -0.06 6.46 25.87
N LYS A 21 -0.02 7.23 26.95
CA LYS A 21 -0.79 8.44 27.15
C LYS A 21 0.12 9.63 27.40
N ILE A 22 0.02 10.63 26.53
CA ILE A 22 0.72 11.92 26.68
C ILE A 22 -0.27 12.91 27.29
N ILE A 23 -0.02 13.28 28.55
CA ILE A 23 -1.00 14.01 29.36
C ILE A 23 -0.80 15.51 29.18
N GLU A 24 0.31 16.06 29.68
CA GLU A 24 0.57 17.49 29.73
C GLU A 24 2.06 17.81 29.79
N ALA A 25 2.45 19.03 29.45
CA ALA A 25 3.77 19.57 29.77
C ALA A 25 3.64 20.83 30.60
N ARG A 26 4.65 21.13 31.41
CA ARG A 26 4.72 22.33 32.23
C ARG A 26 5.92 23.19 31.89
N ASP A 27 5.72 24.49 32.04
CA ASP A 27 6.76 25.52 31.99
C ASP A 27 7.63 25.46 30.71
N LEU A 28 6.96 25.31 29.56
CA LEU A 28 7.64 25.39 28.25
C LEU A 28 8.10 26.84 27.97
N PRO A 29 9.24 27.04 27.27
CA PRO A 29 9.67 28.35 26.81
C PRO A 29 8.70 28.94 25.78
N ASN A 30 8.62 30.27 25.70
CA ASN A 30 7.95 30.96 24.60
C ASN A 30 8.96 31.11 23.46
N MET A 31 8.78 30.33 22.40
CA MET A 31 9.70 30.27 21.26
C MET A 31 9.39 31.31 20.18
N ASP A 32 8.12 31.72 20.02
CA ASP A 32 7.71 32.81 19.11
C ASP A 32 8.44 34.14 19.36
N ARG A 33 8.78 34.45 20.62
CA ARG A 33 9.57 35.65 20.95
C ARG A 33 11.00 35.61 20.41
N VAL A 34 11.58 34.42 20.27
CA VAL A 34 12.92 34.20 19.71
C VAL A 34 12.86 34.31 18.19
N SER A 35 11.84 33.72 17.57
CA SER A 35 11.52 33.85 16.14
C SER A 35 11.26 35.32 15.74
N GLU A 36 10.52 36.10 16.55
CA GLU A 36 10.35 37.54 16.33
C GLU A 36 11.65 38.36 16.46
N HIS A 37 12.55 37.98 17.37
CA HIS A 37 13.83 38.66 17.54
C HIS A 37 14.75 38.46 16.34
N LEU A 38 14.81 37.23 15.80
CA LEU A 38 15.47 36.91 14.53
C LEU A 38 14.85 37.68 13.37
N ARG A 39 13.51 37.75 13.30
CA ARG A 39 12.77 38.51 12.27
C ARG A 39 13.14 39.99 12.26
N ARG A 40 13.34 40.61 13.44
CA ARG A 40 13.80 42.01 13.57
C ARG A 40 15.23 42.23 13.11
N CYS A 41 16.12 41.24 13.28
CA CYS A 41 17.51 41.33 12.82
C CYS A 41 17.64 41.27 11.29
N PHE A 42 16.73 40.56 10.59
CA PHE A 42 16.72 40.52 9.12
C PHE A 42 16.08 41.74 8.46
N THR A 43 15.29 42.53 9.18
CA THR A 43 14.72 43.81 8.69
C THR A 43 15.67 45.01 8.80
N VAL A 44 16.94 44.81 9.19
CA VAL A 44 17.94 45.90 9.34
C VAL A 44 18.58 46.31 7.99
N PHE A 45 18.25 45.66 6.88
CA PHE A 45 18.74 46.03 5.54
C PHE A 45 17.80 46.95 4.74
N ASP A 46 16.90 47.69 5.39
CA ASP A 46 16.05 48.69 4.71
C ASP A 46 16.14 50.09 5.34
N ALA A 47 17.32 50.44 5.88
CA ALA A 47 17.63 51.77 6.35
C ALA A 47 18.27 52.62 5.24
N CYS A 48 17.47 53.07 4.26
CA CYS A 48 17.81 54.23 3.41
C CYS A 48 16.56 54.82 2.71
N ARG A 49 15.68 55.49 3.47
CA ARG A 49 14.77 56.53 2.90
C ARG A 49 14.62 57.72 3.86
N PRO A 50 14.73 58.98 3.36
CA PRO A 50 14.65 60.19 4.18
C PRO A 50 13.19 60.58 4.51
N PRO A 51 12.96 61.45 5.50
CA PRO A 51 11.66 61.64 6.12
C PRO A 51 10.79 62.59 5.31
N SER A 52 9.49 62.28 5.21
CA SER A 52 8.47 63.25 4.84
C SER A 52 7.44 63.39 5.97
N SER A 53 7.18 64.65 6.28
CA SER A 53 6.37 65.16 7.39
C SER A 53 4.88 65.10 7.09
N GLY A 54 4.07 64.80 8.10
CA GLY A 54 2.65 65.16 8.09
C GLY A 54 1.71 64.25 8.90
N GLY A 55 1.44 64.66 10.14
CA GLY A 55 0.08 64.70 10.71
C GLY A 55 -0.55 63.43 11.30
N GLY A 56 -1.01 63.54 12.55
CA GLY A 56 -2.21 62.83 13.01
C GLY A 56 -2.01 61.75 14.06
N SER A 57 -2.03 62.15 15.33
CA SER A 57 -2.19 61.27 16.49
C SER A 57 -3.52 60.50 16.44
N GLN A 58 -3.47 59.18 16.31
CA GLN A 58 -4.48 58.27 16.86
C GLN A 58 -3.79 57.09 17.56
N LYS A 59 -3.83 57.10 18.89
CA LYS A 59 -3.50 55.95 19.73
C LYS A 59 -4.56 54.86 19.52
N VAL A 60 -4.32 53.95 18.59
CA VAL A 60 -5.01 52.65 18.57
C VAL A 60 -4.31 51.77 19.60
N LYS A 61 -5.00 51.49 20.72
CA LYS A 61 -4.58 50.45 21.66
C LYS A 61 -4.65 49.10 20.93
N HIS A 62 -3.54 48.62 20.41
CA HIS A 62 -3.40 47.20 20.10
C HIS A 62 -3.41 46.44 21.43
N HIS A 63 -4.53 45.78 21.74
CA HIS A 63 -4.50 44.65 22.67
C HIS A 63 -3.55 43.62 22.06
N GLY A 64 -2.32 43.56 22.58
CA GLY A 64 -1.35 42.55 22.18
C GLY A 64 -1.91 41.17 22.49
N LYS A 65 -2.34 40.44 21.46
CA LYS A 65 -2.51 39.00 21.55
C LYS A 65 -1.12 38.46 21.94
N VAL A 66 -0.99 37.86 23.11
CA VAL A 66 0.26 37.24 23.53
C VAL A 66 0.47 36.05 22.60
N ILE A 67 1.40 36.18 21.66
CA ILE A 67 1.84 35.07 20.80
C ILE A 67 2.79 34.23 21.66
N THR A 68 2.46 32.96 21.83
CA THR A 68 3.28 31.98 22.56
C THR A 68 3.33 30.69 21.77
N SER A 69 4.32 29.84 22.07
CA SER A 69 4.54 28.54 21.44
C SER A 69 3.24 27.74 21.17
N ASP A 70 3.21 27.08 20.03
CA ASP A 70 2.23 26.11 19.55
C ASP A 70 2.79 24.67 19.73
N PRO A 71 2.84 24.12 20.97
CA PRO A 71 3.57 22.89 21.24
C PRO A 71 2.86 21.60 20.79
N TYR A 72 3.67 20.61 20.45
CA TYR A 72 3.29 19.22 20.25
C TYR A 72 4.41 18.27 20.65
N VAL A 73 4.12 16.97 20.78
CA VAL A 73 5.09 15.93 21.12
C VAL A 73 5.20 14.93 20.00
N THR A 74 6.42 14.52 19.66
CA THR A 74 6.68 13.34 18.82
C THR A 74 7.41 12.29 19.65
N VAL A 75 6.94 11.06 19.55
CA VAL A 75 7.58 9.89 20.15
C VAL A 75 8.44 9.25 19.07
N CYS A 76 9.73 9.13 19.34
CA CYS A 76 10.71 8.68 18.39
C CYS A 76 11.47 7.45 18.92
N VAL A 77 11.66 6.51 18.03
CA VAL A 77 12.69 5.47 18.10
C VAL A 77 13.79 5.87 17.11
N PRO A 78 14.98 5.24 17.09
CA PRO A 78 16.01 5.55 16.12
C PRO A 78 15.42 5.64 14.71
N GLN A 79 15.52 6.84 14.13
CA GLN A 79 15.19 7.15 12.73
C GLN A 79 13.70 7.07 12.34
N ALA A 80 12.79 6.78 13.28
CA ALA A 80 11.35 6.75 13.02
C ALA A 80 10.53 7.51 14.08
N THR A 81 9.46 8.17 13.63
CA THR A 81 8.44 8.75 14.52
C THR A 81 7.27 7.79 14.63
N VAL A 82 7.04 7.25 15.84
CA VAL A 82 6.02 6.21 16.08
C VAL A 82 4.70 6.78 16.59
N ALA A 83 4.70 7.98 17.18
CA ALA A 83 3.49 8.70 17.54
C ALA A 83 3.71 10.23 17.53
N ARG A 84 2.61 10.97 17.40
CA ARG A 84 2.60 12.43 17.41
C ARG A 84 1.29 12.94 17.98
N THR A 85 1.35 13.90 18.91
CA THR A 85 0.15 14.59 19.43
C THR A 85 -0.32 15.72 18.52
N ARG A 86 -1.53 16.24 18.77
CA ARG A 86 -2.00 17.48 18.13
C ARG A 86 -1.14 18.68 18.54
N VAL A 87 -1.10 19.65 17.65
CA VAL A 87 -0.54 20.97 17.93
C VAL A 87 -1.56 21.76 18.75
N LEU A 88 -1.15 22.25 19.92
CA LEU A 88 -2.01 23.08 20.76
C LEU A 88 -1.61 24.54 20.59
N PRO A 89 -2.50 25.42 20.09
CA PRO A 89 -2.11 26.78 19.81
C PRO A 89 -1.90 27.58 21.09
N ASN A 90 -0.82 28.35 21.14
CA ASN A 90 -0.50 29.37 22.12
C ASN A 90 -0.57 28.88 23.58
N SER A 91 0.22 27.84 23.89
CA SER A 91 0.27 27.26 25.24
C SER A 91 1.69 26.97 25.73
N GLN A 92 2.03 27.49 26.91
CA GLN A 92 3.24 27.09 27.65
C GLN A 92 3.00 25.96 28.67
N LYS A 93 1.72 25.59 28.86
CA LYS A 93 1.26 24.49 29.73
C LYS A 93 0.26 23.62 28.96
N PRO A 94 0.68 22.98 27.87
CA PRO A 94 -0.22 22.21 27.01
C PRO A 94 -0.78 21.00 27.75
N LEU A 95 -2.09 20.78 27.59
CA LEU A 95 -2.81 19.59 28.04
C LEU A 95 -3.32 18.84 26.80
N TRP A 96 -2.58 17.81 26.37
CA TRP A 96 -2.97 17.00 25.22
C TRP A 96 -4.01 15.96 25.60
N ASN A 97 -3.72 15.17 26.64
CA ASN A 97 -4.52 14.03 27.10
C ASN A 97 -4.84 13.05 25.96
N GLU A 98 -3.83 12.70 25.16
CA GLU A 98 -3.97 11.82 23.99
C GLU A 98 -3.36 10.44 24.27
N SER A 99 -4.08 9.40 23.85
CA SER A 99 -3.66 8.01 23.97
C SER A 99 -3.26 7.43 22.61
N PHE A 100 -2.24 6.57 22.60
CA PHE A 100 -1.69 5.90 21.44
C PHE A 100 -1.49 4.43 21.77
N HIS A 101 -1.81 3.57 20.81
CA HIS A 101 -1.44 2.17 20.81
C HIS A 101 -0.40 1.97 19.71
N ILE A 102 0.83 1.64 20.11
CA ILE A 102 2.00 1.72 19.23
C ILE A 102 2.67 0.34 19.16
N PRO A 103 2.61 -0.36 18.01
CA PRO A 103 3.43 -1.55 17.82
C PRO A 103 4.90 -1.15 17.70
N LEU A 104 5.76 -1.81 18.47
CA LEU A 104 7.21 -1.63 18.41
C LEU A 104 7.89 -2.92 17.96
N ALA A 105 8.91 -2.77 17.11
CA ALA A 105 9.84 -3.80 16.69
C ALA A 105 11.23 -3.17 16.47
N HIS A 106 11.70 -2.39 17.45
CA HIS A 106 12.86 -1.50 17.29
C HIS A 106 13.96 -1.80 18.32
N PRO A 107 15.24 -1.83 17.90
CA PRO A 107 16.35 -1.79 18.82
C PRO A 107 16.51 -0.38 19.38
N VAL A 108 16.37 -0.20 20.69
CA VAL A 108 16.36 1.10 21.36
C VAL A 108 17.18 1.08 22.65
N VAL A 109 17.80 2.22 22.98
CA VAL A 109 18.39 2.47 24.32
C VAL A 109 17.42 3.32 25.15
N TYR A 110 16.81 4.31 24.51
CA TYR A 110 15.78 5.17 25.08
C TYR A 110 14.63 5.32 24.10
N LEU A 111 13.41 5.43 24.63
CA LEU A 111 12.29 6.00 23.90
C LEU A 111 12.33 7.52 24.07
N GLU A 112 12.36 8.24 22.95
CA GLU A 112 12.53 9.70 22.95
C GLU A 112 11.18 10.42 22.80
N PHE A 113 10.91 11.37 23.69
CA PHE A 113 9.75 12.25 23.63
C PHE A 113 10.24 13.65 23.29
N GLN A 114 10.20 14.00 22.01
CA GLN A 114 10.65 15.28 21.51
C GLN A 114 9.49 16.29 21.57
N VAL A 115 9.60 17.28 22.45
CA VAL A 115 8.66 18.40 22.56
C VAL A 115 9.08 19.46 21.56
N LYS A 116 8.16 19.82 20.66
CA LYS A 116 8.42 20.71 19.52
C LYS A 116 7.40 21.84 19.49
N ASP A 117 7.77 22.92 18.81
CA ASP A 117 6.95 24.08 18.53
C ASP A 117 6.64 24.14 17.03
N ASP A 118 5.38 24.33 16.63
CA ASP A 118 4.98 24.34 15.21
C ASP A 118 4.87 25.78 14.64
N ASP A 119 6.01 26.37 14.30
CA ASP A 119 6.09 27.72 13.73
C ASP A 119 5.78 27.74 12.21
N LEU A 120 5.38 28.91 11.70
CA LEU A 120 5.18 29.21 10.27
C LEU A 120 6.37 28.82 9.37
N PHE A 121 7.59 28.78 9.91
CA PHE A 121 8.83 28.45 9.21
C PHE A 121 9.33 27.01 9.43
N GLY A 122 8.55 26.19 10.13
CA GLY A 122 8.85 24.79 10.39
C GLY A 122 9.01 24.48 11.88
N ALA A 123 8.92 23.20 12.23
CA ALA A 123 8.93 22.78 13.62
C ALA A 123 10.29 22.99 14.30
N GLN A 124 10.30 23.64 15.47
CA GLN A 124 11.49 23.86 16.28
C GLN A 124 11.50 22.93 17.50
N LEU A 125 12.64 22.27 17.78
CA LEU A 125 12.77 21.42 18.97
C LEU A 125 12.93 22.28 20.24
N ILE A 126 12.05 22.08 21.21
CA ILE A 126 12.13 22.69 22.55
C ILE A 126 13.07 21.87 23.43
N GLY A 127 12.90 20.54 23.44
CA GLY A 127 13.75 19.61 24.16
C GLY A 127 13.20 18.18 24.11
N THR A 128 13.92 17.25 24.74
CA THR A 128 13.63 15.82 24.71
C THR A 128 13.53 15.27 26.14
N ALA A 129 12.48 14.50 26.41
CA ALA A 129 12.42 13.62 27.58
C ALA A 129 12.79 12.19 27.15
N LEU A 130 13.60 11.50 27.95
CA LEU A 130 14.12 10.16 27.66
C LEU A 130 13.61 9.16 28.70
N ILE A 131 13.10 8.02 28.24
CA ILE A 131 12.73 6.90 29.10
C ILE A 131 13.51 5.67 28.65
N SER A 132 14.24 5.05 29.58
CA SER A 132 15.12 3.92 29.27
C SER A 132 14.33 2.72 28.74
N ALA A 133 14.82 2.11 27.66
CA ALA A 133 14.24 0.91 27.07
C ALA A 133 14.20 -0.25 28.05
N THR A 134 15.25 -0.44 28.87
CA THR A 134 15.28 -1.50 29.89
C THR A 134 14.19 -1.33 30.94
N ARG A 135 13.88 -0.08 31.31
CA ARG A 135 12.76 0.24 32.20
C ARG A 135 11.41 -0.03 31.52
N ILE A 136 11.27 0.28 30.23
CA ILE A 136 10.03 0.01 29.48
C ILE A 136 9.81 -1.50 29.34
N ALA A 137 10.87 -2.26 29.08
CA ALA A 137 10.82 -3.70 28.90
C ALA A 137 10.41 -4.49 30.16
N THR A 138 10.39 -3.89 31.35
CA THR A 138 9.88 -4.57 32.57
C THR A 138 8.37 -4.81 32.54
N GLY A 139 7.64 -4.12 31.66
CA GLY A 139 6.18 -4.19 31.56
C GLY A 139 5.42 -3.48 32.69
N GLU A 140 6.13 -2.88 33.65
CA GLU A 140 5.52 -2.10 34.72
C GLU A 140 4.88 -0.81 34.20
N LEU A 141 3.81 -0.37 34.87
CA LEU A 141 3.18 0.92 34.57
C LEU A 141 4.15 2.05 34.92
N ILE A 142 4.58 2.81 33.92
CA ILE A 142 5.44 3.98 34.07
C ILE A 142 4.56 5.22 33.97
N SER A 143 4.31 5.88 35.10
CA SER A 143 3.51 7.12 35.15
C SER A 143 4.24 8.18 35.96
N GLY A 144 4.37 9.39 35.41
CA GLY A 144 5.05 10.49 36.12
C GLY A 144 5.50 11.65 35.25
N TRP A 145 6.21 12.58 35.89
CA TRP A 145 6.84 13.72 35.24
C TRP A 145 8.29 13.39 34.87
N PHE A 146 8.64 13.66 33.61
CA PHE A 146 9.97 13.44 33.07
C PHE A 146 10.56 14.78 32.63
N PRO A 147 11.80 15.10 33.02
CA PRO A 147 12.43 16.37 32.65
C PRO A 147 12.62 16.45 31.13
N VAL A 148 12.30 17.61 30.55
CA VAL A 148 12.54 17.89 29.14
C VAL A 148 13.87 18.63 29.04
N LEU A 149 14.84 18.03 28.37
CA LEU A 149 16.20 18.56 28.27
C LEU A 149 16.46 19.16 26.89
N ALA A 150 17.05 20.34 26.85
CA ALA A 150 17.55 20.92 25.60
C ALA A 150 18.82 20.17 25.14
N ALA A 151 19.30 20.47 23.93
CA ALA A 151 20.56 19.92 23.40
C ALA A 151 21.80 20.18 24.30
N SER A 152 21.71 21.15 25.21
CA SER A 152 22.74 21.44 26.22
C SER A 152 22.74 20.46 27.41
N GLY A 153 21.81 19.50 27.45
CA GLY A 153 21.61 18.59 28.59
C GLY A 153 20.94 19.24 29.80
N LYS A 154 20.51 20.50 29.69
CA LYS A 154 19.82 21.25 30.76
C LYS A 154 18.37 21.56 30.34
N PRO A 155 17.44 21.68 31.30
CA PRO A 155 16.07 22.01 30.95
C PRO A 155 15.96 23.46 30.41
N PRO A 156 15.10 23.72 29.40
CA PRO A 156 14.96 25.05 28.79
C PRO A 156 14.54 26.15 29.79
N LYS A 157 13.71 25.80 30.77
CA LYS A 157 13.40 26.60 31.97
C LYS A 157 13.51 25.70 33.20
N PRO A 158 13.69 26.27 34.41
CA PRO A 158 13.52 25.51 35.65
C PRO A 158 12.16 24.78 35.63
N ASP A 159 12.15 23.51 36.01
CA ASP A 159 10.98 22.63 36.10
C ASP A 159 10.29 22.20 34.79
N THR A 160 10.83 22.53 33.61
CA THR A 160 10.27 22.06 32.33
C THR A 160 10.23 20.53 32.30
N ALA A 161 9.02 19.97 32.22
CA ALA A 161 8.80 18.53 32.28
C ALA A 161 7.57 18.12 31.45
N LEU A 162 7.56 16.86 31.02
CA LEU A 162 6.47 16.19 30.32
C LEU A 162 5.88 15.11 31.22
N LYS A 163 4.56 15.08 31.34
CA LYS A 163 3.84 14.05 32.07
C LYS A 163 3.32 13.00 31.09
N VAL A 164 3.79 11.77 31.27
CA VAL A 164 3.36 10.62 30.47
C VAL A 164 2.97 9.46 31.36
N GLU A 165 2.12 8.60 30.82
CA GLU A 165 1.80 7.29 31.36
C GLU A 165 1.98 6.27 30.24
N LEU A 166 2.74 5.21 30.48
CA LEU A 166 2.95 4.17 29.48
C LEU A 166 3.06 2.78 30.11
N LYS A 167 2.59 1.77 29.36
CA LYS A 167 2.73 0.36 29.68
C LYS A 167 3.11 -0.38 28.40
N PHE A 168 4.15 -1.21 28.49
CA PHE A 168 4.59 -2.04 27.39
C PHE A 168 4.21 -3.49 27.67
N THR A 169 3.66 -4.17 26.67
CA THR A 169 3.36 -5.59 26.73
C THR A 169 4.24 -6.29 25.69
N PRO A 170 5.23 -7.10 26.12
CA PRO A 170 6.06 -7.88 25.21
C PRO A 170 5.22 -8.78 24.29
N CYS A 171 5.66 -8.97 23.04
CA CYS A 171 4.92 -9.76 22.06
C CYS A 171 4.60 -11.18 22.56
N ASP A 172 5.60 -11.86 23.14
CA ASP A 172 5.48 -13.26 23.60
C ASP A 172 4.61 -13.41 24.88
N GLU A 173 4.32 -12.30 25.58
CA GLU A 173 3.46 -12.26 26.78
C GLU A 173 2.06 -11.71 26.49
N ASN A 174 1.81 -11.23 25.27
CA ASN A 174 0.56 -10.61 24.91
C ASN A 174 -0.48 -11.68 24.50
N VAL A 175 -1.50 -11.86 25.34
CA VAL A 175 -2.62 -12.79 25.13
C VAL A 175 -3.34 -12.57 23.78
N LEU A 176 -3.26 -11.37 23.20
CA LEU A 176 -3.76 -11.11 21.84
C LEU A 176 -3.15 -12.04 20.78
N TYR A 177 -1.91 -12.50 20.97
CA TYR A 177 -1.14 -13.24 19.97
C TYR A 177 -1.04 -14.75 20.25
N GLU A 178 -1.77 -15.26 21.26
CA GLU A 178 -1.65 -16.65 21.73
C GLU A 178 -2.33 -17.67 20.80
N HIS A 179 -3.49 -17.35 20.22
CA HIS A 179 -4.38 -18.33 19.57
C HIS A 179 -4.59 -18.13 18.06
N GLY A 180 -3.75 -17.36 17.37
CA GLY A 180 -4.03 -16.93 16.00
C GLY A 180 -5.18 -15.90 15.94
N ILE A 181 -5.35 -15.22 14.80
CA ILE A 181 -6.50 -14.29 14.63
C ILE A 181 -7.82 -15.08 14.58
N ALA A 182 -7.83 -16.19 13.84
CA ALA A 182 -9.02 -16.99 13.64
C ALA A 182 -9.41 -17.79 14.89
N GLY A 183 -8.42 -18.23 15.66
CA GLY A 183 -8.61 -18.95 16.91
C GLY A 183 -8.83 -18.09 18.16
N ASP A 184 -8.92 -16.75 18.06
CA ASP A 184 -9.28 -15.87 19.18
C ASP A 184 -10.66 -16.29 19.74
N PRO A 185 -10.76 -16.75 21.01
CA PRO A 185 -12.03 -17.18 21.61
C PRO A 185 -13.09 -16.08 21.67
N ALA A 186 -12.66 -14.81 21.66
CA ALA A 186 -13.57 -13.67 21.65
C ALA A 186 -14.03 -13.29 20.23
N HIS A 187 -13.45 -13.89 19.19
CA HIS A 187 -13.72 -13.60 17.77
C HIS A 187 -13.76 -12.10 17.46
N LEU A 188 -12.75 -11.36 17.94
CA LEU A 188 -12.67 -9.91 17.77
C LEU A 188 -12.01 -9.49 16.45
N GLY A 189 -11.41 -10.42 15.74
CA GLY A 189 -10.60 -10.14 14.55
C GLY A 189 -9.39 -9.27 14.89
N VAL A 190 -8.92 -8.49 13.91
CA VAL A 190 -7.85 -7.51 14.13
C VAL A 190 -8.39 -6.35 14.95
N ARG A 191 -7.74 -6.07 16.08
CA ARG A 191 -8.11 -4.99 17.01
C ARG A 191 -7.55 -3.65 16.55
N HIS A 192 -8.15 -2.56 17.02
CA HIS A 192 -7.72 -1.19 16.72
C HIS A 192 -7.78 -0.82 15.23
N THR A 193 -8.91 -1.14 14.59
CA THR A 193 -9.18 -0.86 13.17
C THR A 193 -10.48 -0.08 12.99
N TYR A 194 -10.59 0.61 11.85
CA TYR A 194 -11.74 1.47 11.56
C TYR A 194 -13.03 0.69 11.27
N PHE A 195 -12.94 -0.40 10.51
CA PHE A 195 -14.07 -1.30 10.28
C PHE A 195 -13.98 -2.52 11.22
N PRO A 196 -15.08 -2.90 11.88
CA PRO A 196 -15.10 -4.06 12.76
C PRO A 196 -15.11 -5.37 11.95
N LEU A 197 -14.86 -6.48 12.63
CA LEU A 197 -15.10 -7.81 12.08
C LEU A 197 -16.60 -8.00 11.77
N ARG A 198 -16.91 -8.54 10.60
CA ARG A 198 -18.27 -8.89 10.15
C ARG A 198 -18.44 -10.39 10.14
N LYS A 199 -19.55 -10.88 10.68
CA LYS A 199 -19.85 -12.31 10.77
C LYS A 199 -20.67 -12.82 9.60
N ALA A 200 -20.68 -14.15 9.45
CA ALA A 200 -21.50 -14.88 8.49
C ALA A 200 -21.49 -14.31 7.06
N CYS A 201 -20.31 -13.91 6.61
CA CYS A 201 -20.01 -13.56 5.23
C CYS A 201 -19.78 -14.82 4.38
N ALA A 202 -19.62 -14.62 3.08
CA ALA A 202 -19.05 -15.62 2.17
C ALA A 202 -17.91 -14.98 1.36
N VAL A 203 -16.84 -15.74 1.18
CA VAL A 203 -15.66 -15.31 0.41
C VAL A 203 -15.39 -16.32 -0.70
N THR A 204 -15.14 -15.81 -1.90
CA THR A 204 -14.51 -16.57 -2.98
C THR A 204 -13.11 -16.01 -3.19
N LEU A 205 -12.09 -16.89 -3.14
CA LEU A 205 -10.70 -16.56 -3.38
C LEU A 205 -10.38 -16.85 -4.84
N TYR A 206 -9.77 -15.89 -5.54
CA TYR A 206 -9.41 -16.01 -6.95
C TYR A 206 -7.90 -15.98 -7.13
N GLN A 207 -7.42 -16.99 -7.83
CA GLN A 207 -6.07 -17.09 -8.39
C GLN A 207 -6.16 -16.65 -9.85
N ASP A 208 -5.41 -15.61 -10.21
CA ASP A 208 -5.40 -14.95 -11.52
C ASP A 208 -6.73 -14.31 -11.94
N GLY A 209 -6.72 -13.75 -13.16
CA GLY A 209 -7.92 -13.20 -13.79
C GLY A 209 -8.90 -14.28 -14.25
N HIS A 210 -8.40 -15.47 -14.59
CA HIS A 210 -9.17 -16.59 -15.11
C HIS A 210 -8.42 -17.91 -14.88
N ILE A 211 -9.10 -19.06 -14.87
CA ILE A 211 -8.43 -20.37 -14.80
C ILE A 211 -8.54 -21.11 -16.13
N GLY A 212 -9.67 -21.00 -16.82
CA GLY A 212 -9.88 -21.66 -18.13
C GLY A 212 -10.21 -23.16 -18.01
N HIS A 213 -10.84 -23.71 -19.06
CA HIS A 213 -11.34 -25.09 -19.06
C HIS A 213 -10.23 -26.14 -19.20
N ASP A 214 -9.13 -25.80 -19.89
CA ASP A 214 -8.08 -26.75 -20.22
C ASP A 214 -6.98 -26.87 -19.14
N VAL A 215 -7.05 -26.01 -18.11
CA VAL A 215 -6.11 -26.02 -17.00
C VAL A 215 -6.48 -27.12 -16.02
N LYS A 216 -5.57 -28.08 -15.86
CA LYS A 216 -5.76 -29.24 -14.98
C LYS A 216 -5.07 -29.00 -13.64
N LEU A 217 -5.71 -28.22 -12.77
CA LEU A 217 -5.34 -28.14 -11.36
C LEU A 217 -5.75 -29.44 -10.63
N PRO A 218 -4.98 -29.88 -9.62
CA PRO A 218 -5.26 -31.12 -8.92
C PRO A 218 -6.55 -31.04 -8.10
N LYS A 219 -7.16 -32.21 -7.86
CA LYS A 219 -8.23 -32.33 -6.87
C LYS A 219 -7.66 -32.12 -5.47
N ILE A 220 -8.09 -31.07 -4.78
CA ILE A 220 -7.66 -30.76 -3.42
C ILE A 220 -8.79 -31.10 -2.46
N GLU A 221 -8.57 -32.05 -1.56
CA GLU A 221 -9.57 -32.50 -0.59
C GLU A 221 -9.58 -31.60 0.63
N LEU A 222 -10.79 -31.21 1.03
CA LEU A 222 -11.04 -30.37 2.19
C LEU A 222 -11.71 -31.19 3.29
N ASP A 223 -11.73 -30.62 4.49
CA ASP A 223 -12.47 -31.18 5.61
C ASP A 223 -13.96 -31.35 5.29
N GLY A 224 -14.56 -32.43 5.81
CA GLY A 224 -15.94 -32.80 5.53
C GLY A 224 -16.14 -33.55 4.21
N GLY A 225 -15.08 -34.03 3.56
CA GLY A 225 -15.16 -34.76 2.29
C GLY A 225 -15.44 -33.87 1.08
N ARG A 226 -15.25 -32.56 1.22
CA ARG A 226 -15.43 -31.56 0.17
C ARG A 226 -14.18 -31.47 -0.71
N VAL A 227 -14.31 -30.75 -1.81
CA VAL A 227 -13.23 -30.48 -2.75
C VAL A 227 -13.14 -28.97 -2.95
N PHE A 228 -11.92 -28.45 -3.01
CA PHE A 228 -11.70 -27.04 -3.34
C PHE A 228 -12.18 -26.74 -4.76
N ASP A 229 -12.96 -25.68 -4.91
CA ASP A 229 -13.52 -25.26 -6.18
C ASP A 229 -12.74 -24.07 -6.75
N HIS A 230 -12.29 -24.23 -8.00
CA HIS A 230 -11.47 -23.25 -8.69
C HIS A 230 -12.40 -22.25 -9.40
N SER A 231 -12.40 -20.99 -8.94
CA SER A 231 -13.32 -19.96 -9.44
C SER A 231 -12.66 -19.00 -10.43
N ASN A 232 -13.42 -18.48 -11.40
CA ASN A 232 -12.94 -17.57 -12.45
C ASN A 232 -13.26 -16.10 -12.12
N CYS A 233 -12.24 -15.29 -11.81
CA CYS A 233 -12.40 -13.91 -11.32
C CYS A 233 -13.16 -13.01 -12.30
N TRP A 234 -12.61 -12.80 -13.50
CA TRP A 234 -13.19 -11.87 -14.47
C TRP A 234 -14.50 -12.38 -15.07
N GLU A 235 -14.68 -13.70 -15.13
CA GLU A 235 -15.97 -14.31 -15.50
C GLU A 235 -17.04 -14.05 -14.43
N ASP A 236 -16.73 -14.19 -13.14
CA ASP A 236 -17.64 -13.81 -12.07
C ASP A 236 -17.95 -12.31 -12.06
N ILE A 237 -16.97 -11.44 -12.28
CA ILE A 237 -17.19 -9.99 -12.42
C ILE A 237 -18.10 -9.69 -13.61
N CYS A 238 -17.89 -10.34 -14.77
CA CYS A 238 -18.72 -10.16 -15.96
C CYS A 238 -20.19 -10.53 -15.71
N HIS A 239 -20.42 -11.68 -15.06
CA HIS A 239 -21.76 -12.11 -14.68
C HIS A 239 -22.39 -11.15 -13.66
N ALA A 240 -21.64 -10.74 -12.64
CA ALA A 240 -22.10 -9.84 -11.59
C ALA A 240 -22.50 -8.45 -12.14
N ILE A 241 -21.71 -7.89 -13.07
CA ILE A 241 -22.05 -6.63 -13.78
C ILE A 241 -23.30 -6.82 -14.65
N SER A 242 -23.39 -7.94 -15.36
CA SER A 242 -24.51 -8.21 -16.28
C SER A 242 -25.84 -8.38 -15.55
N GLU A 243 -25.83 -9.00 -14.37
CA GLU A 243 -27.03 -9.22 -13.54
C GLU A 243 -27.40 -8.02 -12.64
N ALA A 244 -26.55 -6.99 -12.55
CA ALA A 244 -26.81 -5.82 -11.73
C ALA A 244 -28.07 -5.09 -12.20
N HIS A 245 -28.91 -4.66 -11.24
CA HIS A 245 -30.19 -3.99 -11.52
C HIS A 245 -30.20 -2.53 -11.06
N HIS A 246 -29.34 -2.17 -10.10
CA HIS A 246 -29.40 -0.84 -9.47
C HIS A 246 -28.06 -0.11 -9.55
N LEU A 247 -26.95 -0.74 -9.15
CA LEU A 247 -25.65 -0.08 -9.08
C LEU A 247 -24.52 -0.95 -9.60
N ILE A 248 -23.59 -0.28 -10.28
CA ILE A 248 -22.26 -0.81 -10.63
C ILE A 248 -21.26 0.30 -10.32
N TYR A 249 -20.49 0.14 -9.24
CA TYR A 249 -19.46 1.09 -8.86
C TYR A 249 -18.08 0.47 -9.04
N LEU A 250 -17.20 1.14 -9.77
CA LEU A 250 -15.83 0.69 -10.01
C LEU A 250 -14.82 1.68 -9.45
N VAL A 251 -13.74 1.12 -8.90
CA VAL A 251 -12.55 1.84 -8.47
C VAL A 251 -11.36 1.14 -9.09
N GLY A 252 -10.46 1.92 -9.69
CA GLY A 252 -9.21 1.38 -10.22
C GLY A 252 -8.11 2.42 -10.18
N TRP A 253 -6.89 1.92 -10.04
CA TRP A 253 -5.70 2.70 -10.39
C TRP A 253 -5.68 2.97 -11.89
N SER A 254 -6.09 1.98 -12.69
CA SER A 254 -6.38 2.12 -14.10
C SER A 254 -7.63 1.31 -14.46
N ILE A 255 -8.46 1.83 -15.34
CA ILE A 255 -9.57 1.09 -15.95
C ILE A 255 -9.42 1.29 -17.45
N TYR A 256 -9.37 0.21 -18.21
CA TYR A 256 -9.25 0.29 -19.66
C TYR A 256 -10.53 -0.22 -20.33
N HIS A 257 -11.27 0.70 -20.95
CA HIS A 257 -12.61 0.40 -21.45
C HIS A 257 -12.66 -0.63 -22.59
N LYS A 258 -11.52 -0.94 -23.24
CA LYS A 258 -11.47 -1.88 -24.37
C LYS A 258 -11.28 -3.35 -23.97
N VAL A 259 -10.91 -3.64 -22.72
CA VAL A 259 -10.68 -5.03 -22.30
C VAL A 259 -11.96 -5.85 -22.37
N LYS A 260 -11.82 -7.13 -22.75
CA LYS A 260 -12.88 -8.12 -22.61
C LYS A 260 -12.66 -8.91 -21.33
N LEU A 261 -13.71 -9.02 -20.52
CA LEU A 261 -13.66 -9.73 -19.23
C LEU A 261 -13.56 -11.24 -19.43
N VAL A 262 -14.26 -11.79 -20.42
CA VAL A 262 -14.25 -13.24 -20.70
C VAL A 262 -13.74 -13.49 -22.11
N ARG A 263 -12.65 -14.26 -22.21
CA ARG A 263 -12.02 -14.62 -23.50
C ARG A 263 -12.15 -16.11 -23.78
N GLU A 264 -12.03 -16.93 -22.73
CA GLU A 264 -12.17 -18.38 -22.77
C GLU A 264 -13.32 -18.80 -21.81
N PRO A 265 -14.60 -18.65 -22.20
CA PRO A 265 -15.73 -18.86 -21.30
C PRO A 265 -15.80 -20.30 -20.77
N THR A 266 -16.04 -20.46 -19.46
CA THR A 266 -16.24 -21.77 -18.83
C THR A 266 -17.73 -22.10 -18.63
N ARG A 267 -18.59 -21.07 -18.71
CA ARG A 267 -20.04 -21.19 -18.73
C ARG A 267 -20.66 -20.28 -19.80
N PRO A 268 -21.95 -20.46 -20.15
CA PRO A 268 -22.61 -19.59 -21.14
C PRO A 268 -22.51 -18.12 -20.75
N LEU A 269 -22.03 -17.28 -21.68
CA LEU A 269 -21.88 -15.86 -21.45
C LEU A 269 -23.23 -15.21 -21.11
N PRO A 270 -23.26 -14.28 -20.15
CA PRO A 270 -24.46 -13.51 -19.86
C PRO A 270 -24.74 -12.54 -21.02
N ARG A 271 -25.93 -11.95 -21.04
CA ARG A 271 -26.27 -10.95 -22.06
C ARG A 271 -25.30 -9.77 -22.00
N GLY A 272 -24.58 -9.51 -23.10
CA GLY A 272 -23.55 -8.48 -23.20
C GLY A 272 -22.17 -8.93 -22.69
N GLY A 273 -21.99 -10.18 -22.27
CA GLY A 273 -20.72 -10.69 -21.77
C GLY A 273 -19.62 -10.85 -22.83
N ASP A 274 -19.97 -10.76 -24.12
CA ASP A 274 -19.06 -10.75 -25.27
C ASP A 274 -18.53 -9.34 -25.63
N LEU A 275 -19.13 -8.30 -25.03
CA LEU A 275 -18.77 -6.90 -25.22
C LEU A 275 -17.46 -6.54 -24.51
N THR A 276 -16.87 -5.42 -24.93
CA THR A 276 -15.81 -4.78 -24.12
C THR A 276 -16.39 -4.26 -22.80
N LEU A 277 -15.55 -4.11 -21.78
CA LEU A 277 -15.95 -3.56 -20.47
C LEU A 277 -16.69 -2.22 -20.63
N GLY A 278 -16.18 -1.32 -21.47
CA GLY A 278 -16.78 -0.02 -21.70
C GLY A 278 -18.17 -0.10 -22.31
N GLU A 279 -18.37 -1.00 -23.27
CA GLU A 279 -19.66 -1.22 -23.92
C GLU A 279 -20.66 -1.89 -22.98
N LEU A 280 -20.23 -2.89 -22.19
CA LEU A 280 -21.06 -3.51 -21.17
C LEU A 280 -21.55 -2.48 -20.13
N LEU A 281 -20.67 -1.60 -19.66
CA LEU A 281 -21.04 -0.55 -18.71
C LEU A 281 -22.00 0.48 -19.31
N LYS A 282 -21.83 0.86 -20.59
CA LYS A 282 -22.81 1.71 -21.29
C LYS A 282 -24.15 1.01 -21.42
N TYR A 283 -24.14 -0.24 -21.87
CA TYR A 283 -25.33 -1.09 -22.01
C TYR A 283 -26.13 -1.16 -20.70
N LYS A 284 -25.47 -1.49 -19.58
CA LYS A 284 -26.12 -1.52 -18.26
C LYS A 284 -26.64 -0.15 -17.82
N SER A 285 -25.90 0.91 -18.12
CA SER A 285 -26.35 2.26 -17.80
C SER A 285 -27.58 2.70 -18.59
N GLU A 286 -27.72 2.23 -19.83
CA GLU A 286 -28.91 2.45 -20.68
C GLU A 286 -30.13 1.66 -20.21
N GLU A 287 -29.93 0.50 -19.55
CA GLU A 287 -30.99 -0.24 -18.84
C GLU A 287 -31.46 0.45 -17.54
N GLY A 288 -30.83 1.57 -17.15
CA GLY A 288 -31.18 2.34 -15.96
C GLY A 288 -30.33 2.02 -14.73
N VAL A 289 -29.32 1.14 -14.84
CA VAL A 289 -28.37 0.86 -13.75
C VAL A 289 -27.47 2.08 -13.53
N ARG A 290 -27.27 2.47 -12.26
CA ARG A 290 -26.35 3.56 -11.92
C ARG A 290 -24.90 3.08 -11.99
N VAL A 291 -24.17 3.56 -12.98
CA VAL A 291 -22.76 3.22 -13.18
C VAL A 291 -21.85 4.38 -12.78
N LEU A 292 -21.01 4.18 -11.75
CA LEU A 292 -20.07 5.17 -11.23
C LEU A 292 -18.64 4.64 -11.27
N LEU A 293 -17.71 5.39 -11.86
CA LEU A 293 -16.29 5.03 -11.91
C LEU A 293 -15.48 6.08 -11.15
N LEU A 294 -14.63 5.63 -10.24
CA LEU A 294 -13.63 6.43 -9.54
C LEU A 294 -12.23 5.96 -9.93
N VAL A 295 -11.66 6.61 -10.94
CA VAL A 295 -10.35 6.27 -11.51
C VAL A 295 -9.30 7.24 -10.98
N TRP A 296 -8.08 6.78 -10.73
CA TRP A 296 -6.97 7.67 -10.39
C TRP A 296 -6.70 8.66 -11.54
N ASP A 297 -6.39 9.91 -11.20
CA ASP A 297 -6.08 10.99 -12.14
C ASP A 297 -4.55 11.09 -12.29
N ASP A 298 -4.01 10.43 -13.33
CA ASP A 298 -2.61 10.54 -13.71
C ASP A 298 -2.41 11.89 -14.41
N LYS A 299 -1.88 12.86 -13.66
CA LYS A 299 -1.62 14.22 -14.17
C LYS A 299 -0.64 14.28 -15.34
N THR A 300 0.06 13.19 -15.65
CA THR A 300 0.94 13.12 -16.81
C THR A 300 0.24 12.64 -18.08
N SER A 301 -0.95 12.04 -17.96
CA SER A 301 -1.84 11.71 -19.09
C SER A 301 -2.52 12.98 -19.61
N HIS A 302 -2.08 13.51 -20.76
CA HIS A 302 -2.67 14.71 -21.35
C HIS A 302 -2.91 14.60 -22.85
N ASP A 303 -4.15 14.88 -23.26
CA ASP A 303 -4.56 15.04 -24.65
C ASP A 303 -4.41 16.55 -25.01
N LYS A 304 -3.28 16.95 -25.60
CA LYS A 304 -3.08 18.33 -26.09
C LYS A 304 -2.89 18.34 -27.60
N LEU A 305 -3.79 19.04 -28.29
CA LEU A 305 -3.63 19.51 -29.66
C LEU A 305 -3.21 18.39 -30.65
N LEU A 306 -4.03 17.34 -30.77
CA LEU A 306 -3.90 16.22 -31.72
C LEU A 306 -2.78 15.20 -31.43
N LEU A 307 -2.15 15.26 -30.25
CA LEU A 307 -1.25 14.21 -29.75
C LEU A 307 -1.76 13.69 -28.40
N SER A 308 -2.10 12.40 -28.37
CA SER A 308 -2.40 11.65 -27.14
C SER A 308 -1.09 11.07 -26.62
N THR A 309 -0.70 11.40 -25.38
CA THR A 309 0.41 10.74 -24.69
C THR A 309 -0.17 9.85 -23.59
N ALA A 310 0.15 8.55 -23.60
CA ALA A 310 -0.04 7.71 -22.42
C ALA A 310 0.72 8.33 -21.24
N GLY A 311 0.12 8.32 -20.04
CA GLY A 311 0.77 8.83 -18.83
C GLY A 311 2.09 8.11 -18.56
N VAL A 312 2.98 8.73 -17.78
CA VAL A 312 4.28 8.17 -17.38
C VAL A 312 4.10 6.84 -16.63
N MET A 313 2.93 6.63 -16.04
CA MET A 313 2.57 5.42 -15.31
C MET A 313 1.72 4.44 -16.15
N GLN A 314 1.62 4.62 -17.47
CA GLN A 314 0.90 3.73 -18.40
C GLN A 314 -0.58 3.48 -18.00
N THR A 315 -1.25 4.52 -17.49
CA THR A 315 -2.69 4.46 -17.18
C THR A 315 -3.57 4.92 -18.33
N HIS A 316 -4.84 4.50 -18.33
CA HIS A 316 -5.83 4.81 -19.36
C HIS A 316 -6.93 5.77 -18.86
N ASP A 317 -6.63 6.59 -17.87
CA ASP A 317 -7.59 7.39 -17.11
C ASP A 317 -8.36 8.41 -17.96
N GLU A 318 -7.65 9.30 -18.68
CA GLU A 318 -8.29 10.32 -19.54
C GLU A 318 -8.97 9.70 -20.76
N GLU A 319 -8.42 8.62 -21.34
CA GLU A 319 -9.06 7.89 -22.44
C GLU A 319 -10.40 7.28 -22.00
N THR A 320 -10.40 6.57 -20.88
CA THR A 320 -11.61 5.96 -20.32
C THR A 320 -12.66 7.00 -19.95
N LYS A 321 -12.26 8.12 -19.34
CA LYS A 321 -13.18 9.24 -19.07
C LYS A 321 -13.78 9.82 -20.35
N LYS A 322 -12.96 10.00 -21.40
CA LYS A 322 -13.40 10.51 -22.71
C LYS A 322 -14.41 9.57 -23.36
N PHE A 323 -14.19 8.26 -23.25
CA PHE A 323 -15.10 7.23 -23.77
C PHE A 323 -16.52 7.34 -23.16
N PHE A 324 -16.63 7.67 -21.87
CA PHE A 324 -17.92 7.79 -21.16
C PHE A 324 -18.54 9.20 -21.19
N LYS A 325 -17.87 10.21 -21.74
CA LYS A 325 -18.30 11.63 -21.68
C LYS A 325 -19.73 11.90 -22.18
N HIS A 326 -20.24 11.08 -23.09
CA HIS A 326 -21.55 11.23 -23.72
C HIS A 326 -22.51 10.07 -23.39
N SER A 327 -22.22 9.26 -22.38
CA SER A 327 -23.14 8.24 -21.86
C SER A 327 -23.67 8.61 -20.47
N SER A 328 -24.58 7.77 -19.96
CA SER A 328 -25.12 7.88 -18.59
C SER A 328 -24.15 7.38 -17.50
N VAL A 329 -23.00 6.83 -17.90
CA VAL A 329 -21.92 6.38 -17.01
C VAL A 329 -21.19 7.61 -16.46
N ILE A 330 -21.03 7.69 -15.14
CA ILE A 330 -20.34 8.82 -14.50
C ILE A 330 -18.91 8.41 -14.14
N CYS A 331 -17.95 8.85 -14.93
CA CYS A 331 -16.52 8.64 -14.68
C CYS A 331 -15.88 9.88 -14.05
N VAL A 332 -15.32 9.71 -12.85
CA VAL A 332 -14.63 10.74 -12.08
C VAL A 332 -13.15 10.38 -11.97
N LEU A 333 -12.29 11.30 -12.42
CA LEU A 333 -10.86 11.24 -12.16
C LEU A 333 -10.57 11.84 -10.78
N SER A 334 -9.94 11.07 -9.91
CA SER A 334 -9.62 11.43 -8.54
C SER A 334 -8.12 11.68 -8.39
N PRO A 335 -7.70 12.93 -8.15
CA PRO A 335 -6.29 13.22 -7.87
C PRO A 335 -5.93 12.84 -6.43
N ARG A 336 -4.72 12.32 -6.25
CA ARG A 336 -4.13 12.07 -4.93
C ARG A 336 -3.07 13.11 -4.61
N TYR A 337 -3.24 13.80 -3.49
CA TYR A 337 -2.32 14.83 -3.03
C TYR A 337 -1.43 14.36 -1.89
N ALA A 338 -0.14 14.66 -1.95
CA ALA A 338 0.79 14.37 -0.85
C ALA A 338 0.38 15.13 0.43
N SER A 339 0.37 14.41 1.55
CA SER A 339 -0.05 14.88 2.88
C SER A 339 0.83 15.98 3.48
N SER A 340 2.07 16.12 3.00
CA SER A 340 3.02 17.09 3.53
C SER A 340 3.36 18.15 2.49
N LYS A 341 3.28 19.42 2.89
CA LYS A 341 4.17 20.44 2.33
C LYS A 341 5.60 19.97 2.60
N LEU A 342 6.16 19.15 1.72
CA LEU A 342 7.60 19.00 1.62
C LEU A 342 8.18 20.43 1.55
N SER A 343 9.30 20.68 2.22
CA SER A 343 9.93 22.00 2.10
C SER A 343 10.11 22.31 0.62
N LEU A 344 9.81 23.54 0.20
CA LEU A 344 9.90 24.00 -1.19
C LEU A 344 11.21 23.57 -1.88
N ILE A 345 12.29 23.38 -1.10
CA ILE A 345 13.62 22.94 -1.54
C ILE A 345 13.66 21.44 -1.90
N LYS A 346 13.08 20.54 -1.09
CA LYS A 346 12.98 19.11 -1.44
C LYS A 346 12.04 18.89 -2.63
N GLN A 347 11.03 19.75 -2.77
CA GLN A 347 10.10 19.75 -3.89
C GLN A 347 10.74 20.20 -5.21
N GLN A 348 11.62 21.19 -5.18
CA GLN A 348 12.35 21.66 -6.37
C GLN A 348 13.38 20.64 -6.88
N ALA A 349 14.05 19.90 -6.00
CA ALA A 349 15.04 18.88 -6.39
C ALA A 349 14.42 17.70 -7.16
N ALA A 350 13.22 17.24 -6.74
CA ALA A 350 12.52 16.14 -7.41
C ALA A 350 12.09 16.48 -8.86
N VAL A 351 11.74 17.75 -9.11
CA VAL A 351 11.32 18.26 -10.43
C VAL A 351 12.49 18.39 -11.40
N ILE A 352 13.68 18.77 -10.91
CA ILE A 352 14.88 18.89 -11.76
C ILE A 352 15.31 17.51 -12.28
N CYS A 353 15.14 16.43 -11.48
CA CYS A 353 15.47 15.07 -11.93
C CYS A 353 14.46 14.49 -12.93
N THR A 354 13.16 14.74 -12.77
CA THR A 354 12.14 14.27 -13.74
C THR A 354 12.24 14.99 -15.08
N MET A 355 12.60 16.27 -15.10
CA MET A 355 12.85 17.00 -16.35
C MET A 355 14.23 16.71 -16.96
N GLY A 356 15.21 16.26 -16.16
CA GLY A 356 16.54 15.86 -16.64
C GLY A 356 16.53 14.65 -17.57
N ASN A 357 15.59 13.72 -17.40
CA ASN A 357 15.47 12.53 -18.25
C ASN A 357 14.74 12.79 -19.58
N ILE A 358 14.00 13.90 -19.72
CA ILE A 358 13.42 14.30 -21.01
C ILE A 358 14.47 15.02 -21.89
N CYS A 359 15.54 15.54 -21.29
CA CYS A 359 16.55 16.34 -21.99
C CYS A 359 17.78 15.54 -22.45
N ALA A 360 17.85 14.24 -22.16
CA ALA A 360 18.98 13.37 -22.52
C ALA A 360 19.03 12.98 -24.02
N THR A 361 18.14 13.51 -24.86
CA THR A 361 18.14 13.32 -26.32
C THR A 361 18.64 14.53 -27.12
N CYS A 362 19.11 15.59 -26.44
CA CYS A 362 19.66 16.77 -27.12
C CYS A 362 21.17 16.87 -26.83
N ASP A 363 21.95 16.38 -27.78
CA ASP A 363 23.41 16.43 -27.75
C ASP A 363 23.93 17.87 -27.64
N GLY A 364 25.06 18.01 -26.94
CA GLY A 364 25.52 19.26 -26.35
C GLY A 364 25.62 20.47 -27.29
N THR A 365 24.85 21.51 -26.99
CA THR A 365 25.22 22.91 -27.24
C THR A 365 24.53 23.83 -26.22
N ARG A 366 25.22 24.87 -25.75
CA ARG A 366 24.70 25.89 -24.84
C ARG A 366 23.52 26.64 -25.49
N ALA A 367 22.28 26.24 -25.18
CA ALA A 367 21.08 26.95 -25.61
C ALA A 367 20.84 28.21 -24.76
N THR A 368 20.44 29.31 -25.40
CA THR A 368 20.18 30.61 -24.74
C THR A 368 18.70 30.74 -24.33
N PHE A 369 18.39 31.60 -23.35
CA PHE A 369 17.03 31.82 -22.79
C PHE A 369 15.92 32.10 -23.84
N SER A 370 16.31 32.55 -25.04
CA SER A 370 15.42 32.75 -26.19
C SER A 370 14.85 31.44 -26.77
N GLU A 371 15.58 30.33 -26.71
CA GLU A 371 15.13 29.03 -27.23
C GLU A 371 14.16 28.34 -26.26
N PHE A 372 14.32 28.58 -24.96
CA PHE A 372 13.40 28.09 -23.92
C PHE A 372 11.97 28.65 -24.10
N CYS A 373 11.83 29.91 -24.55
CA CYS A 373 10.53 30.55 -24.79
C CYS A 373 9.80 30.00 -26.04
N ASN A 374 10.55 29.54 -27.06
CA ASN A 374 9.95 28.96 -28.27
C ASN A 374 9.39 27.54 -28.04
N CYS A 375 9.96 26.78 -27.09
CA CYS A 375 9.46 25.46 -26.72
C CYS A 375 8.08 25.50 -26.02
N MET A 376 7.70 26.64 -25.41
CA MET A 376 6.44 26.80 -24.68
C MET A 376 5.25 27.34 -25.52
N LYS A 377 5.43 27.67 -26.81
CA LYS A 377 4.39 28.27 -27.70
C LYS A 377 3.44 29.26 -26.99
N ILE A 378 3.99 30.33 -26.40
CA ILE A 378 3.18 31.46 -25.94
C ILE A 378 2.85 32.32 -27.17
N HIS A 379 1.64 32.20 -27.72
CA HIS A 379 1.13 33.16 -28.68
C HIS A 379 0.68 34.44 -27.97
N LEU A 380 1.22 35.56 -28.45
CA LEU A 380 1.03 36.93 -27.97
C LEU A 380 -0.45 37.26 -27.72
N ILE A 381 -0.80 37.41 -26.44
CA ILE A 381 -1.95 38.21 -26.01
C ILE A 381 -1.45 39.65 -25.92
N THR A 382 -2.22 40.56 -26.52
CA THR A 382 -1.99 42.01 -26.69
C THR A 382 -1.19 42.73 -25.59
N CYS A 383 -0.36 43.68 -26.00
CA CYS A 383 0.70 44.38 -25.25
C CYS A 383 0.33 45.03 -23.90
N GLU A 384 -0.93 45.13 -23.50
CA GLU A 384 -1.31 45.72 -22.22
C GLU A 384 -1.20 44.76 -21.02
N LEU A 385 -1.13 43.44 -21.25
CA LEU A 385 -0.97 42.43 -20.19
C LEU A 385 0.51 42.12 -19.83
N ILE A 386 1.46 42.55 -20.66
CA ILE A 386 2.89 42.26 -20.47
C ILE A 386 3.46 42.99 -19.24
N ASN A 387 2.98 44.19 -18.92
CA ASN A 387 3.48 44.91 -17.74
C ASN A 387 2.98 44.34 -16.40
N LEU A 388 1.92 43.53 -16.38
CA LEU A 388 1.48 42.79 -15.18
C LEU A 388 2.20 41.44 -15.02
N LEU A 389 2.63 40.81 -16.12
CA LEU A 389 3.35 39.53 -16.13
C LEU A 389 4.87 39.66 -15.98
N MET A 390 5.44 40.86 -16.15
CA MET A 390 6.88 41.12 -16.02
C MET A 390 7.33 41.44 -14.58
N SER A 391 6.44 41.37 -13.59
CA SER A 391 6.87 41.39 -12.20
C SER A 391 7.54 40.06 -11.86
N PRO A 392 8.79 40.03 -11.35
CA PRO A 392 9.43 38.80 -10.91
C PRO A 392 8.59 38.06 -9.86
N PHE A 393 7.73 38.77 -9.12
CA PHE A 393 6.77 38.18 -8.20
C PHE A 393 5.69 37.34 -8.89
N PHE A 394 5.19 37.76 -10.06
CA PHE A 394 4.11 37.06 -10.78
C PHE A 394 4.60 35.82 -11.53
N VAL A 395 5.82 35.89 -12.09
CA VAL A 395 6.48 34.73 -12.71
C VAL A 395 6.86 33.70 -11.65
N VAL A 396 7.39 34.13 -10.50
CA VAL A 396 7.66 33.23 -9.35
C VAL A 396 6.36 32.64 -8.81
N LEU A 397 5.26 33.40 -8.76
CA LEU A 397 3.95 32.89 -8.34
C LEU A 397 3.37 31.88 -9.34
N LEU A 398 3.46 32.11 -10.65
CA LEU A 398 3.01 31.17 -11.69
C LEU A 398 3.86 29.90 -11.77
N LEU A 399 5.19 30.03 -11.64
CA LEU A 399 6.11 28.89 -11.52
C LEU A 399 5.87 28.14 -10.21
N SER A 400 5.62 28.84 -9.10
CA SER A 400 5.23 28.24 -7.82
C SER A 400 3.90 27.48 -7.93
N ILE A 401 2.88 28.04 -8.60
CA ILE A 401 1.57 27.40 -8.77
C ILE A 401 1.67 26.17 -9.68
N ARG A 402 2.42 26.24 -10.79
CA ARG A 402 2.64 25.06 -11.66
C ARG A 402 3.54 24.02 -11.01
N CYS A 403 4.55 24.43 -10.25
CA CYS A 403 5.42 23.52 -9.50
C CYS A 403 4.64 22.84 -8.37
N LEU A 404 3.75 23.55 -7.66
CA LEU A 404 2.81 22.94 -6.69
C LEU A 404 1.83 21.94 -7.35
N GLN A 405 1.43 22.15 -8.60
CA GLN A 405 0.56 21.21 -9.33
C GLN A 405 1.29 19.92 -9.74
N VAL A 406 2.55 20.00 -10.18
CA VAL A 406 3.36 18.83 -10.58
C VAL A 406 3.86 18.06 -9.34
N VAL A 407 4.21 18.76 -8.27
CA VAL A 407 4.71 18.18 -7.01
C VAL A 407 3.58 17.58 -6.16
N GLY A 408 2.32 17.98 -6.42
CA GLY A 408 1.16 17.50 -5.71
C GLY A 408 0.84 16.01 -5.90
N THR A 409 1.35 15.35 -6.95
CA THR A 409 0.84 14.04 -7.41
C THR A 409 1.87 12.91 -7.44
N MET A 410 2.66 12.77 -6.37
CA MET A 410 3.64 11.66 -6.26
C MET A 410 3.01 10.31 -5.85
N PHE A 411 1.80 10.34 -5.30
CA PHE A 411 1.09 9.18 -4.77
C PHE A 411 -0.17 8.92 -5.58
N THR A 412 -0.68 7.69 -5.50
CA THR A 412 -1.80 7.24 -6.34
C THR A 412 -3.01 6.84 -5.51
N HIS A 413 -4.16 6.72 -6.18
CA HIS A 413 -5.26 5.91 -5.65
C HIS A 413 -5.10 4.49 -6.20
N HIS A 414 -4.73 3.55 -5.34
CA HIS A 414 -4.30 2.22 -5.77
C HIS A 414 -5.31 1.10 -5.44
N GLN A 415 -6.45 1.44 -4.83
CA GLN A 415 -7.57 0.51 -4.60
C GLN A 415 -8.13 -0.01 -5.93
N LYS A 416 -8.34 -1.34 -6.02
CA LYS A 416 -9.08 -2.00 -7.10
C LYS A 416 -10.35 -2.62 -6.52
N CYS A 417 -11.50 -2.16 -6.97
CA CYS A 417 -12.77 -2.62 -6.43
C CYS A 417 -13.91 -2.59 -7.46
N VAL A 418 -14.75 -3.63 -7.44
CA VAL A 418 -16.03 -3.67 -8.14
C VAL A 418 -17.14 -3.89 -7.11
N LEU A 419 -18.15 -3.02 -7.09
CA LEU A 419 -19.33 -3.14 -6.25
C LEU A 419 -20.56 -3.24 -7.14
N VAL A 420 -21.36 -4.26 -6.93
CA VAL A 420 -22.61 -4.47 -7.66
C VAL A 420 -23.71 -4.93 -6.73
N ASP A 421 -24.95 -4.65 -7.09
CA ASP A 421 -26.08 -5.33 -6.47
C ASP A 421 -26.32 -6.69 -7.16
N THR A 422 -26.38 -7.77 -6.40
CA THR A 422 -26.59 -9.15 -6.87
C THR A 422 -27.81 -9.77 -6.22
N GLN A 423 -28.23 -10.94 -6.71
CA GLN A 423 -29.36 -11.67 -6.16
C GLN A 423 -29.10 -12.12 -4.71
N ALA A 424 -30.05 -11.85 -3.80
CA ALA A 424 -30.08 -12.37 -2.44
C ALA A 424 -31.19 -13.41 -2.27
N SER A 425 -31.51 -13.79 -1.03
CA SER A 425 -32.61 -14.71 -0.76
C SER A 425 -33.97 -14.11 -1.12
N GLY A 426 -34.86 -14.94 -1.69
CA GLY A 426 -36.18 -14.50 -2.14
C GLY A 426 -36.12 -13.50 -3.29
N ASN A 427 -36.88 -12.41 -3.20
CA ASN A 427 -36.89 -11.33 -4.20
C ASN A 427 -35.96 -10.16 -3.82
N ASN A 428 -35.13 -10.34 -2.79
CA ASN A 428 -34.21 -9.29 -2.35
C ASN A 428 -32.91 -9.31 -3.14
N ARG A 429 -32.18 -8.21 -3.05
CA ARG A 429 -30.83 -8.04 -3.58
C ARG A 429 -29.87 -7.67 -2.46
N LYS A 430 -28.60 -7.97 -2.66
CA LYS A 430 -27.52 -7.68 -1.71
C LYS A 430 -26.40 -6.94 -2.43
N ILE A 431 -25.52 -6.31 -1.67
CA ILE A 431 -24.27 -5.79 -2.20
C ILE A 431 -23.23 -6.91 -2.23
N THR A 432 -22.56 -7.04 -3.37
CA THR A 432 -21.38 -7.89 -3.56
C THR A 432 -20.20 -7.01 -3.89
N ALA A 433 -19.06 -7.27 -3.27
CA ALA A 433 -17.82 -6.54 -3.48
C ALA A 433 -16.73 -7.46 -4.03
N PHE A 434 -15.94 -6.96 -4.97
CA PHE A 434 -14.69 -7.58 -5.40
C PHE A 434 -13.53 -6.68 -4.98
N VAL A 435 -12.51 -7.26 -4.36
CA VAL A 435 -11.32 -6.56 -3.84
C VAL A 435 -10.08 -7.42 -4.03
N GLY A 436 -8.98 -6.83 -4.48
CA GLY A 436 -7.69 -7.52 -4.66
C GLY A 436 -6.66 -6.70 -5.44
N GLY A 437 -5.74 -7.39 -6.11
CA GLY A 437 -4.65 -6.79 -6.89
C GLY A 437 -5.00 -6.48 -8.35
N LEU A 438 -5.99 -7.17 -8.93
CA LEU A 438 -6.40 -6.98 -10.33
C LEU A 438 -7.20 -5.69 -10.58
N ASP A 439 -6.63 -4.79 -11.36
CA ASP A 439 -7.37 -3.72 -12.04
C ASP A 439 -8.11 -4.27 -13.28
N LEU A 440 -9.25 -3.68 -13.65
CA LEU A 440 -9.92 -3.99 -14.92
C LEU A 440 -9.27 -3.22 -16.09
N CYS A 441 -8.03 -3.58 -16.39
CA CYS A 441 -7.23 -2.96 -17.46
C CYS A 441 -6.37 -3.98 -18.22
N ASP A 442 -5.64 -3.50 -19.21
CA ASP A 442 -4.79 -4.27 -20.11
C ASP A 442 -3.70 -5.05 -19.37
N GLY A 443 -3.33 -6.21 -19.91
CA GLY A 443 -2.28 -7.08 -19.40
C GLY A 443 -2.64 -7.91 -18.15
N ARG A 444 -3.81 -7.67 -17.54
CA ARG A 444 -4.22 -8.32 -16.28
C ARG A 444 -4.97 -9.65 -16.47
N TYR A 445 -5.53 -9.89 -17.66
CA TYR A 445 -6.12 -11.18 -17.97
C TYR A 445 -5.01 -12.19 -18.15
N ASP A 446 -5.01 -13.24 -17.33
CA ASP A 446 -4.13 -14.38 -17.47
C ASP A 446 -4.78 -15.61 -16.85
N THR A 447 -4.14 -16.75 -17.05
CA THR A 447 -4.47 -18.04 -16.44
C THR A 447 -3.23 -18.64 -15.78
N PRO A 448 -3.40 -19.64 -14.90
CA PRO A 448 -2.28 -20.36 -14.29
C PRO A 448 -1.33 -21.02 -15.30
N GLU A 449 -1.64 -21.09 -16.60
CA GLU A 449 -0.68 -21.57 -17.60
C GLU A 449 0.42 -20.55 -17.92
N HIS A 450 0.14 -19.27 -17.74
CA HIS A 450 1.04 -18.14 -17.97
C HIS A 450 1.76 -18.21 -19.33
N ARG A 451 0.96 -18.33 -20.41
CA ARG A 451 1.44 -18.50 -21.80
C ARG A 451 2.35 -17.33 -22.21
N LEU A 452 3.54 -17.59 -22.75
CA LEU A 452 4.49 -16.55 -23.21
C LEU A 452 4.31 -16.22 -24.70
N PHE A 453 4.10 -17.26 -25.50
CA PHE A 453 4.14 -17.24 -26.96
C PHE A 453 2.88 -17.85 -27.60
N ARG A 454 2.15 -18.71 -26.88
CA ARG A 454 0.91 -19.32 -27.36
C ARG A 454 -0.27 -18.36 -27.23
N ASP A 455 -1.21 -18.47 -28.16
CA ASP A 455 -2.49 -17.75 -28.21
C ASP A 455 -2.40 -16.22 -28.15
N LEU A 456 -1.27 -15.64 -28.58
CA LEU A 456 -1.11 -14.19 -28.73
C LEU A 456 -2.22 -13.58 -29.63
N ASP A 457 -2.69 -14.35 -30.62
CA ASP A 457 -3.99 -14.19 -31.29
C ASP A 457 -4.66 -15.59 -31.23
N PRO A 458 -5.90 -15.76 -30.71
CA PRO A 458 -6.90 -14.74 -30.43
C PRO A 458 -7.04 -14.28 -28.97
N VAL A 459 -6.43 -14.96 -28.00
CA VAL A 459 -6.72 -14.71 -26.56
C VAL A 459 -6.14 -13.38 -26.08
N PHE A 460 -4.91 -13.05 -26.47
CA PHE A 460 -4.23 -11.81 -26.05
C PHE A 460 -4.20 -10.74 -27.15
N LYS A 461 -5.08 -10.89 -28.15
CA LYS A 461 -5.19 -9.94 -29.25
C LYS A 461 -5.57 -8.56 -28.71
N ASP A 462 -4.82 -7.55 -29.12
CA ASP A 462 -4.97 -6.15 -28.67
C ASP A 462 -4.77 -5.94 -27.15
N ASP A 463 -4.18 -6.92 -26.46
CA ASP A 463 -3.88 -6.92 -25.03
C ASP A 463 -2.48 -7.49 -24.73
N PHE A 464 -1.53 -7.26 -25.64
CA PHE A 464 -0.14 -7.61 -25.44
C PHE A 464 0.52 -6.62 -24.47
N HIS A 465 0.96 -7.12 -23.32
CA HIS A 465 1.62 -6.32 -22.29
C HIS A 465 3.03 -6.83 -21.99
N ASN A 466 4.04 -5.98 -22.16
CA ASN A 466 5.40 -6.22 -21.66
C ASN A 466 6.21 -4.91 -21.62
N PRO A 467 6.24 -4.21 -20.47
CA PRO A 467 6.95 -2.93 -20.34
C PRO A 467 8.46 -3.07 -20.08
N THR A 468 8.98 -4.30 -20.01
CA THR A 468 10.44 -4.55 -19.89
C THR A 468 11.17 -4.19 -21.19
N PHE A 469 10.49 -4.37 -22.33
CA PHE A 469 11.08 -4.16 -23.65
C PHE A 469 10.51 -2.90 -24.33
N PRO A 470 11.23 -2.31 -25.29
CA PRO A 470 10.71 -1.20 -26.08
C PRO A 470 9.41 -1.55 -26.81
N GLU A 471 8.59 -0.52 -27.03
CA GLU A 471 7.34 -0.61 -27.78
C GLU A 471 7.54 -1.25 -29.17
N GLY A 472 6.61 -2.11 -29.58
CA GLY A 472 6.69 -2.86 -30.84
C GLY A 472 7.38 -4.22 -30.74
N THR A 473 7.92 -4.57 -29.57
CA THR A 473 8.33 -5.95 -29.26
C THR A 473 7.09 -6.86 -29.24
N LYS A 474 7.08 -7.91 -30.07
CA LYS A 474 5.90 -8.77 -30.25
C LYS A 474 5.82 -9.94 -29.27
N ALA A 475 6.94 -10.29 -28.62
CA ALA A 475 7.03 -11.41 -27.70
C ALA A 475 8.38 -11.44 -26.93
N PRO A 476 8.45 -12.15 -25.78
CA PRO A 476 7.32 -12.74 -25.05
C PRO A 476 6.38 -11.67 -24.50
N ARG A 477 5.10 -11.98 -24.31
CA ARG A 477 4.27 -11.17 -23.40
C ARG A 477 4.79 -11.36 -21.98
N GLN A 478 4.48 -10.45 -21.07
CA GLN A 478 4.70 -10.65 -19.65
C GLN A 478 3.45 -11.29 -19.03
N PRO A 479 3.54 -12.54 -18.53
CA PRO A 479 2.46 -13.13 -17.75
C PRO A 479 2.20 -12.36 -16.46
N TRP A 480 0.95 -12.45 -15.97
CA TRP A 480 0.45 -11.68 -14.84
C TRP A 480 -0.15 -12.63 -13.81
N HIS A 481 0.58 -12.87 -12.73
CA HIS A 481 0.10 -13.64 -11.57
C HIS A 481 -0.44 -12.70 -10.50
N ASP A 482 -1.68 -12.90 -10.07
CA ASP A 482 -2.34 -11.99 -9.13
C ASP A 482 -3.42 -12.68 -8.29
N LEU A 483 -3.87 -11.99 -7.23
CA LEU A 483 -4.86 -12.48 -6.28
C LEU A 483 -6.05 -11.52 -6.20
N HIS A 484 -7.25 -12.07 -6.15
CA HIS A 484 -8.47 -11.29 -5.96
C HIS A 484 -9.48 -12.02 -5.07
N SER A 485 -10.50 -11.32 -4.60
CA SER A 485 -11.56 -11.92 -3.80
C SER A 485 -12.93 -11.34 -4.13
N LYS A 486 -13.97 -12.17 -3.98
CA LYS A 486 -15.37 -11.75 -3.91
C LYS A 486 -15.86 -11.87 -2.49
N ILE A 487 -16.59 -10.87 -2.02
CA ILE A 487 -17.12 -10.74 -0.67
C ILE A 487 -18.63 -10.54 -0.76
N ASP A 488 -19.36 -11.44 -0.12
CA ASP A 488 -20.80 -11.33 0.14
C ASP A 488 -21.04 -11.26 1.65
N GLY A 489 -22.08 -10.50 2.05
CA GLY A 489 -22.46 -10.34 3.46
C GLY A 489 -22.14 -8.95 4.00
N PRO A 490 -22.18 -8.75 5.34
CA PRO A 490 -22.05 -7.41 5.92
C PRO A 490 -20.74 -6.69 5.53
N ALA A 491 -19.62 -7.41 5.33
CA ALA A 491 -18.35 -6.80 4.93
C ALA A 491 -18.37 -6.12 3.56
N ALA A 492 -19.25 -6.53 2.64
CA ALA A 492 -19.41 -5.87 1.35
C ALA A 492 -19.90 -4.41 1.50
N TYR A 493 -20.66 -4.12 2.56
CA TYR A 493 -21.17 -2.78 2.86
C TYR A 493 -20.08 -1.87 3.44
N ASP A 494 -19.06 -2.41 4.10
CA ASP A 494 -17.89 -1.62 4.52
C ASP A 494 -17.08 -1.15 3.30
N VAL A 495 -16.98 -2.00 2.26
CA VAL A 495 -16.38 -1.63 0.97
C VAL A 495 -17.22 -0.55 0.27
N LEU A 496 -18.57 -0.64 0.33
CA LEU A 496 -19.47 0.40 -0.16
C LEU A 496 -19.29 1.72 0.59
N ILE A 497 -19.21 1.71 1.93
CA ILE A 497 -18.94 2.90 2.74
C ILE A 497 -17.62 3.54 2.33
N ASN A 498 -16.58 2.75 2.11
CA ASN A 498 -15.30 3.25 1.59
C ASN A 498 -15.49 3.96 0.22
N PHE A 499 -16.21 3.35 -0.72
CA PHE A 499 -16.51 3.98 -2.01
C PHE A 499 -17.23 5.31 -1.83
N GLU A 500 -18.30 5.34 -1.04
CA GLU A 500 -19.09 6.55 -0.82
C GLU A 500 -18.27 7.69 -0.20
N GLN A 501 -17.47 7.38 0.82
CA GLN A 501 -16.60 8.33 1.49
C GLN A 501 -15.64 8.99 0.49
N ARG A 502 -15.06 8.20 -0.42
CA ARG A 502 -14.16 8.69 -1.47
C ARG A 502 -14.91 9.45 -2.56
N TRP A 503 -16.06 8.96 -3.01
CA TRP A 503 -16.89 9.61 -4.02
C TRP A 503 -17.30 11.02 -3.57
N LYS A 504 -17.79 11.15 -2.33
CA LYS A 504 -18.17 12.43 -1.71
C LYS A 504 -16.98 13.38 -1.60
N LYS A 505 -15.74 12.87 -1.50
CA LYS A 505 -14.54 13.70 -1.48
C LYS A 505 -14.14 14.17 -2.88
N ALA A 506 -14.10 13.26 -3.84
CA ALA A 506 -13.65 13.52 -5.21
C ALA A 506 -14.59 14.48 -5.96
N THR A 507 -15.90 14.43 -5.67
CA THR A 507 -16.91 15.24 -6.36
C THR A 507 -17.14 16.63 -5.76
N LYS A 508 -16.53 16.95 -4.60
CA LYS A 508 -16.73 18.21 -3.85
C LYS A 508 -16.58 19.49 -4.67
N TRP A 509 -15.59 19.55 -5.56
CA TRP A 509 -15.32 20.77 -6.36
C TRP A 509 -16.27 20.93 -7.54
N SER A 510 -16.79 19.82 -8.07
CA SER A 510 -17.84 19.85 -9.10
C SER A 510 -19.10 20.52 -8.53
N GLU A 511 -19.45 20.18 -7.29
CA GLU A 511 -20.59 20.73 -6.55
C GLU A 511 -20.46 22.23 -6.34
N PHE A 512 -19.31 22.72 -5.87
CA PHE A 512 -19.06 24.15 -5.69
C PHE A 512 -19.18 24.93 -7.02
N ARG A 513 -18.73 24.33 -8.13
CA ARG A 513 -18.81 24.93 -9.47
C ARG A 513 -20.25 24.95 -10.00
N LEU A 514 -21.08 23.97 -9.66
CA LEU A 514 -22.52 23.91 -9.98
C LEU A 514 -23.33 24.93 -9.16
N LEU A 515 -23.03 25.05 -7.85
CA LEU A 515 -23.62 26.04 -6.95
C LEU A 515 -23.37 27.47 -7.43
N LEU A 516 -22.14 27.78 -7.86
CA LEU A 516 -21.79 29.09 -8.44
C LEU A 516 -22.50 29.39 -9.77
N LYS A 517 -22.92 28.36 -10.52
CA LYS A 517 -23.62 28.51 -11.81
C LYS A 517 -25.13 28.64 -11.70
N LYS A 518 -25.71 28.75 -10.48
CA LYS A 518 -27.17 28.79 -10.23
C LYS A 518 -27.97 27.68 -10.96
N LYS A 519 -27.33 26.56 -11.30
CA LYS A 519 -27.99 25.37 -11.86
C LYS A 519 -28.05 24.29 -10.78
N ILE A 520 -29.21 24.26 -10.11
CA ILE A 520 -29.83 23.16 -9.37
C ILE A 520 -29.08 22.64 -8.12
N SER A 521 -29.78 22.72 -6.98
CA SER A 521 -29.40 22.27 -5.63
C SER A 521 -29.52 20.75 -5.39
N HIS A 522 -29.83 19.94 -6.40
CA HIS A 522 -30.19 18.51 -6.28
C HIS A 522 -29.10 17.52 -6.72
N TRP A 523 -27.98 17.96 -7.29
CA TRP A 523 -26.98 17.06 -7.89
C TRP A 523 -26.37 16.03 -6.92
N HIS A 524 -26.32 16.34 -5.62
CA HIS A 524 -25.81 15.44 -4.59
C HIS A 524 -26.72 14.24 -4.30
N ASP A 525 -28.04 14.44 -4.38
CA ASP A 525 -29.02 13.41 -4.06
C ASP A 525 -29.22 12.41 -5.22
N ASP A 526 -28.85 12.78 -6.45
CA ASP A 526 -29.16 12.01 -7.67
C ASP A 526 -28.04 11.07 -8.16
N ALA A 527 -26.78 11.29 -7.77
CA ALA A 527 -25.65 10.53 -8.32
C ALA A 527 -25.45 9.16 -7.65
N MET A 528 -25.41 9.10 -6.32
CA MET A 528 -25.30 7.82 -5.59
C MET A 528 -26.68 7.32 -5.21
N ILE A 529 -26.90 6.02 -5.41
CA ILE A 529 -28.10 5.36 -4.92
C ILE A 529 -28.03 5.26 -3.39
N LYS A 530 -29.10 5.71 -2.74
CA LYS A 530 -29.37 5.52 -1.31
C LYS A 530 -30.05 4.17 -1.13
N ILE A 531 -29.25 3.12 -0.92
CA ILE A 531 -29.73 1.73 -0.87
C ILE A 531 -30.76 1.52 0.24
N GLU A 532 -30.69 2.29 1.32
CA GLU A 532 -31.63 2.27 2.44
C GLU A 532 -33.05 2.73 2.06
N ARG A 533 -33.20 3.41 0.92
CA ARG A 533 -34.50 3.84 0.37
C ARG A 533 -35.14 2.78 -0.53
N ILE A 534 -34.43 1.69 -0.83
CA ILE A 534 -34.90 0.62 -1.71
C ILE A 534 -35.18 -0.62 -0.85
N SER A 535 -36.45 -0.86 -0.54
CA SER A 535 -36.85 -1.87 0.47
C SER A 535 -36.49 -3.31 0.13
N TRP A 536 -36.17 -3.60 -1.13
CA TRP A 536 -35.75 -4.94 -1.60
C TRP A 536 -34.24 -5.06 -1.80
N ILE A 537 -33.44 -4.03 -1.48
CA ILE A 537 -32.00 -4.16 -1.31
C ILE A 537 -31.74 -4.26 0.20
N LEU A 538 -31.11 -5.35 0.62
CA LEU A 538 -30.70 -5.52 2.01
C LEU A 538 -29.76 -4.37 2.39
N SER A 539 -30.00 -3.74 3.55
CA SER A 539 -29.20 -2.61 4.03
C SER A 539 -29.23 -2.56 5.56
N PRO A 540 -28.14 -2.12 6.21
CA PRO A 540 -28.09 -2.06 7.66
C PRO A 540 -28.95 -0.89 8.21
N PRO A 541 -29.51 -1.00 9.43
CA PRO A 541 -30.45 -0.04 10.02
C PRO A 541 -29.95 1.40 10.13
N SER A 542 -28.63 1.57 10.28
CA SER A 542 -27.97 2.85 10.59
C SER A 542 -27.19 3.43 9.41
N PHE A 543 -27.64 3.19 8.17
CA PHE A 543 -27.00 3.72 6.97
C PHE A 543 -27.33 5.22 6.78
N GLY A 544 -26.78 6.09 7.63
CA GLY A 544 -27.05 7.52 7.59
C GLY A 544 -25.94 8.35 8.23
N PRO A 545 -25.39 9.38 7.56
CA PRO A 545 -24.42 10.26 8.18
C PRO A 545 -25.10 11.11 9.27
N LYS A 546 -24.54 11.12 10.48
CA LYS A 546 -24.65 12.31 11.34
C LYS A 546 -23.85 13.42 10.66
N GLU A 547 -24.29 14.68 10.73
CA GLU A 547 -23.82 15.76 9.84
C GLU A 547 -22.30 16.01 9.83
N ASP A 548 -21.54 15.50 10.80
CA ASP A 548 -20.09 15.76 10.94
C ASP A 548 -19.13 14.61 10.58
N TYR A 549 -19.53 13.34 10.65
CA TYR A 549 -18.68 12.17 10.35
C TYR A 549 -19.50 10.91 10.05
N THR A 550 -18.88 9.87 9.47
CA THR A 550 -19.51 8.59 9.19
C THR A 550 -19.44 7.71 10.44
N GLU A 551 -20.59 7.27 10.92
CA GLU A 551 -20.69 6.18 11.91
C GLU A 551 -20.68 4.85 11.16
N ILE A 552 -19.86 3.91 11.64
CA ILE A 552 -19.79 2.57 11.08
C ILE A 552 -20.92 1.75 11.70
N PRO A 553 -21.81 1.14 10.90
CA PRO A 553 -22.89 0.32 11.43
C PRO A 553 -22.35 -0.87 12.23
N GLU A 554 -23.07 -1.28 13.27
CA GLU A 554 -22.82 -2.56 13.95
C GLU A 554 -23.09 -3.74 13.01
N ASP A 555 -22.64 -4.93 13.40
CA ASP A 555 -22.87 -6.14 12.61
C ASP A 555 -24.36 -6.51 12.62
N ASP A 556 -24.91 -6.82 11.44
CA ASP A 556 -26.34 -7.00 11.26
C ASP A 556 -26.65 -8.41 10.73
N PRO A 557 -27.31 -9.27 11.55
CA PRO A 557 -27.74 -10.60 11.13
C PRO A 557 -28.66 -10.63 9.90
N ALA A 558 -29.36 -9.52 9.57
CA ALA A 558 -30.17 -9.44 8.37
C ALA A 558 -29.35 -9.49 7.07
N LEU A 559 -28.04 -9.21 7.15
CA LEU A 559 -27.11 -9.23 6.02
C LEU A 559 -26.32 -10.53 5.91
N TYR A 560 -26.49 -11.46 6.85
CA TYR A 560 -25.77 -12.73 6.87
C TYR A 560 -26.10 -13.58 5.64
N VAL A 561 -25.06 -14.13 5.01
CA VAL A 561 -25.20 -15.01 3.84
C VAL A 561 -25.71 -16.40 4.24
N SER A 562 -25.36 -16.83 5.44
CA SER A 562 -25.73 -18.10 6.02
C SER A 562 -25.91 -17.97 7.53
N ARG A 563 -26.39 -19.02 8.18
CA ARG A 563 -26.48 -19.04 9.65
C ARG A 563 -25.07 -19.16 10.25
N GLU A 564 -24.84 -18.60 11.44
CA GLU A 564 -23.54 -18.69 12.13
C GLU A 564 -23.14 -20.13 12.48
N ASP A 565 -24.09 -21.08 12.60
CA ASP A 565 -23.79 -22.50 12.78
C ASP A 565 -23.35 -23.21 11.48
N HIS A 566 -23.39 -22.51 10.33
CA HIS A 566 -22.99 -23.09 9.05
C HIS A 566 -21.46 -23.25 8.98
N PRO A 567 -20.93 -24.44 8.69
CA PRO A 567 -19.49 -24.74 8.79
C PRO A 567 -18.62 -24.04 7.73
N GLU A 568 -19.23 -23.38 6.75
CA GLU A 568 -18.52 -22.71 5.63
C GLU A 568 -18.61 -21.19 5.66
N HIS A 569 -19.35 -20.62 6.60
CA HIS A 569 -19.43 -19.18 6.65
C HIS A 569 -18.08 -18.57 7.03
N TRP A 570 -17.91 -17.30 6.69
CA TRP A 570 -16.68 -16.56 6.92
C TRP A 570 -16.91 -15.42 7.90
N HIS A 571 -15.89 -15.13 8.70
CA HIS A 571 -15.72 -13.81 9.28
C HIS A 571 -14.79 -12.99 8.40
N VAL A 572 -15.15 -11.75 8.11
CA VAL A 572 -14.42 -10.87 7.21
C VAL A 572 -14.27 -9.49 7.82
N GLN A 573 -13.11 -8.88 7.69
CA GLN A 573 -12.83 -7.53 8.14
C GLN A 573 -12.17 -6.73 7.01
N ILE A 574 -12.61 -5.49 6.82
CA ILE A 574 -12.05 -4.60 5.80
C ILE A 574 -10.99 -3.68 6.42
N PHE A 575 -9.86 -3.57 5.74
CA PHE A 575 -8.73 -2.73 6.14
C PHE A 575 -8.39 -1.73 5.05
N ARG A 576 -7.82 -0.59 5.44
CA ARG A 576 -7.38 0.45 4.49
C ARG A 576 -6.07 1.12 4.90
N SER A 577 -5.43 1.68 3.89
CA SER A 577 -4.47 2.76 4.03
C SER A 577 -5.08 3.98 3.37
N ILE A 578 -5.56 4.94 4.15
CA ILE A 578 -6.21 6.14 3.60
C ILE A 578 -6.19 7.30 4.60
N ASP A 579 -6.23 8.53 4.13
CA ASP A 579 -6.34 9.71 4.99
C ASP A 579 -7.54 10.60 4.64
N SER A 580 -7.86 11.52 5.54
CA SER A 580 -8.89 12.55 5.41
C SER A 580 -8.74 13.45 4.17
N GLY A 581 -7.59 13.43 3.49
CA GLY A 581 -7.38 14.05 2.18
C GLY A 581 -8.13 13.34 1.06
N SER A 582 -8.39 12.03 1.20
CA SER A 582 -9.04 11.17 0.20
C SER A 582 -10.48 10.79 0.52
N VAL A 583 -10.97 11.06 1.74
CA VAL A 583 -12.33 10.73 2.18
C VAL A 583 -13.07 11.93 2.74
N LYS A 584 -14.40 11.90 2.64
CA LYS A 584 -15.33 12.70 3.43
C LYS A 584 -16.00 11.76 4.42
N GLY A 585 -16.10 12.16 5.70
CA GLY A 585 -16.69 11.33 6.76
C GLY A 585 -15.73 10.97 7.89
N PHE A 586 -14.45 11.30 7.81
CA PHE A 586 -13.56 11.20 8.96
C PHE A 586 -13.85 12.29 10.00
N PRO A 587 -13.74 11.99 11.31
CA PRO A 587 -13.98 12.95 12.37
C PRO A 587 -13.01 14.13 12.30
N LYS A 588 -13.43 15.29 12.81
CA LYS A 588 -12.58 16.48 12.89
C LYS A 588 -11.83 16.59 14.23
N THR A 589 -12.33 15.93 15.26
CA THR A 589 -11.82 15.98 16.63
C THR A 589 -11.04 14.71 16.98
N VAL A 590 -9.91 14.88 17.67
CA VAL A 590 -9.01 13.77 18.04
C VAL A 590 -9.70 12.70 18.87
N ASP A 591 -10.55 13.08 19.83
CA ASP A 591 -11.22 12.11 20.71
C ASP A 591 -12.14 11.15 19.94
N VAL A 592 -12.89 11.68 18.96
CA VAL A 592 -13.76 10.87 18.10
C VAL A 592 -12.94 10.05 17.10
N ALA A 593 -11.87 10.61 16.53
CA ALA A 593 -10.97 9.87 15.66
C ALA A 593 -10.35 8.67 16.39
N ALA A 594 -9.85 8.87 17.61
CA ALA A 594 -9.32 7.80 18.45
C ALA A 594 -10.38 6.75 18.80
N SER A 595 -11.63 7.15 19.08
CA SER A 595 -12.74 6.21 19.32
C SER A 595 -13.11 5.34 18.12
N GLN A 596 -12.72 5.76 16.90
CA GLN A 596 -12.86 5.01 15.66
C GLN A 596 -11.54 4.35 15.23
N ASN A 597 -10.55 4.27 16.13
CA ASN A 597 -9.21 3.70 15.87
C ASN A 597 -8.46 4.40 14.72
N LEU A 598 -8.69 5.69 14.51
CA LEU A 598 -7.98 6.50 13.52
C LEU A 598 -6.84 7.28 14.19
N ILE A 599 -5.76 7.47 13.44
CA ILE A 599 -4.56 8.19 13.90
C ILE A 599 -4.64 9.64 13.45
N CYS A 600 -4.50 10.59 14.37
CA CYS A 600 -4.34 11.99 14.04
C CYS A 600 -2.86 12.34 13.89
N SER A 601 -2.47 12.95 12.77
CA SER A 601 -1.13 13.49 12.57
C SER A 601 -1.18 14.77 11.76
N LYS A 602 -0.57 15.83 12.29
CA LYS A 602 -0.68 17.21 11.75
C LYS A 602 -2.16 17.60 11.60
N ASN A 603 -2.60 17.86 10.37
CA ASN A 603 -3.97 18.24 10.01
C ASN A 603 -4.74 17.09 9.33
N LEU A 604 -4.27 15.85 9.49
CA LEU A 604 -4.86 14.67 8.85
C LEU A 604 -5.30 13.65 9.88
N VAL A 605 -6.44 13.05 9.60
CA VAL A 605 -6.89 11.80 10.20
C VAL A 605 -6.53 10.67 9.23
N ILE A 606 -5.91 9.61 9.74
CA ILE A 606 -5.26 8.56 8.97
C ILE A 606 -5.77 7.20 9.45
N ASP A 607 -6.13 6.36 8.49
CA ASP A 607 -6.39 4.94 8.66
C ASP A 607 -5.16 4.17 8.14
N LYS A 608 -4.56 3.35 9.01
CA LYS A 608 -3.41 2.47 8.74
C LYS A 608 -3.75 1.00 9.06
N SER A 609 -5.04 0.67 9.04
CA SER A 609 -5.52 -0.65 9.48
C SER A 609 -4.93 -1.81 8.68
N ILE A 610 -4.47 -1.61 7.43
CA ILE A 610 -3.74 -2.66 6.68
C ILE A 610 -2.43 -3.01 7.39
N GLN A 611 -1.60 -2.02 7.75
CA GLN A 611 -0.35 -2.28 8.46
C GLN A 611 -0.64 -2.96 9.82
N THR A 612 -1.66 -2.51 10.54
CA THR A 612 -2.10 -3.14 11.80
C THR A 612 -2.49 -4.61 11.59
N ALA A 613 -3.26 -4.92 10.54
CA ALA A 613 -3.69 -6.28 10.24
C ALA A 613 -2.51 -7.21 9.91
N TYR A 614 -1.55 -6.76 9.10
CA TYR A 614 -0.34 -7.53 8.83
C TYR A 614 0.47 -7.77 10.12
N ILE A 615 0.68 -6.75 10.95
CA ILE A 615 1.44 -6.90 12.20
C ILE A 615 0.76 -7.93 13.13
N GLN A 616 -0.55 -7.80 13.38
CA GLN A 616 -1.25 -8.72 14.28
C GLN A 616 -1.31 -10.14 13.71
N ALA A 617 -1.46 -10.30 12.38
CA ALA A 617 -1.45 -11.61 11.75
C ALA A 617 -0.09 -12.29 11.88
N ILE A 618 1.02 -11.56 11.64
CA ILE A 618 2.38 -12.07 11.79
C ILE A 618 2.66 -12.44 13.25
N ARG A 619 2.31 -11.56 14.19
CA ARG A 619 2.54 -11.79 15.62
C ARG A 619 1.71 -12.95 16.17
N SER A 620 0.52 -13.19 15.63
CA SER A 620 -0.33 -14.31 16.05
C SER A 620 0.03 -15.64 15.38
N ALA A 621 0.85 -15.63 14.34
CA ALA A 621 1.21 -16.84 13.57
C ALA A 621 1.96 -17.86 14.43
N GLN A 622 1.58 -19.13 14.27
CA GLN A 622 2.06 -20.26 15.06
C GLN A 622 2.83 -21.31 14.26
N HIS A 623 2.50 -21.53 12.98
CA HIS A 623 3.02 -22.62 12.16
C HIS A 623 3.81 -22.09 10.95
N PHE A 624 3.19 -21.29 10.09
CA PHE A 624 3.85 -20.77 8.90
C PHE A 624 3.16 -19.52 8.35
N ILE A 625 3.90 -18.79 7.50
CA ILE A 625 3.38 -17.66 6.74
C ILE A 625 3.75 -17.84 5.26
N TYR A 626 2.77 -17.68 4.37
CA TYR A 626 2.96 -17.66 2.92
C TYR A 626 2.53 -16.30 2.38
N ILE A 627 3.45 -15.59 1.72
CA ILE A 627 3.24 -14.24 1.18
C ILE A 627 3.48 -14.25 -0.32
N GLU A 628 2.57 -13.63 -1.07
CA GLU A 628 2.82 -13.24 -2.45
C GLU A 628 2.64 -11.73 -2.55
N ASN A 629 3.69 -11.02 -2.97
CA ASN A 629 3.66 -9.56 -3.02
C ASN A 629 4.49 -8.98 -4.17
N GLN A 630 4.01 -7.91 -4.80
CA GLN A 630 4.75 -7.18 -5.84
C GLN A 630 6.03 -6.51 -5.30
N TYR A 631 6.01 -6.05 -4.06
CA TYR A 631 7.17 -5.44 -3.41
C TYR A 631 7.38 -6.02 -2.02
N PHE A 632 8.64 -6.08 -1.59
CA PHE A 632 8.99 -6.50 -0.24
C PHE A 632 10.11 -5.61 0.32
N ILE A 633 9.71 -4.44 0.84
CA ILE A 633 10.59 -3.36 1.30
C ILE A 633 10.06 -2.79 2.62
N GLY A 634 10.92 -2.69 3.62
CA GLY A 634 10.51 -2.08 4.88
C GLY A 634 11.53 -2.21 5.99
N SER A 635 11.17 -1.63 7.13
CA SER A 635 11.98 -1.59 8.35
C SER A 635 13.37 -0.98 8.12
N SER A 636 13.44 0.11 7.33
CA SER A 636 14.72 0.69 6.91
C SER A 636 15.63 1.08 8.07
N TYR A 637 15.07 1.46 9.21
CA TYR A 637 15.81 1.76 10.44
C TYR A 637 16.78 0.64 10.89
N ALA A 638 16.56 -0.60 10.43
CA ALA A 638 17.39 -1.76 10.74
C ALA A 638 18.22 -2.28 9.55
N TRP A 639 18.16 -1.64 8.38
CA TRP A 639 19.01 -1.99 7.24
C TRP A 639 20.50 -1.82 7.57
N PRO A 640 21.40 -2.58 6.93
CA PRO A 640 22.84 -2.43 7.16
C PRO A 640 23.37 -1.08 6.65
N SER A 641 22.72 -0.49 5.64
CA SER A 641 22.99 0.85 5.11
C SER A 641 21.70 1.59 4.78
N TYR A 642 21.75 2.92 4.54
CA TYR A 642 20.59 3.76 4.20
C TYR A 642 19.42 3.70 5.20
N LYS A 643 19.74 3.71 6.50
CA LYS A 643 18.71 3.53 7.52
C LYS A 643 17.65 4.64 7.58
N ASP A 644 17.98 5.82 7.05
CA ASP A 644 17.11 6.99 7.00
C ASP A 644 16.25 7.09 5.71
N ALA A 645 16.17 6.02 4.90
CA ALA A 645 15.39 5.99 3.66
C ALA A 645 13.87 6.22 3.87
N GLY A 646 13.38 6.05 5.11
CA GLY A 646 12.00 6.34 5.50
C GLY A 646 11.00 5.23 5.14
N ALA A 647 11.47 4.00 4.96
CA ALA A 647 10.62 2.82 4.80
C ALA A 647 10.29 2.19 6.16
N ASP A 648 9.56 2.96 6.99
CA ASP A 648 9.37 2.68 8.42
C ASP A 648 8.33 1.58 8.74
N ASN A 649 7.69 0.97 7.74
CA ASN A 649 6.74 -0.12 7.98
C ASN A 649 7.44 -1.32 8.67
N LEU A 650 6.71 -2.01 9.55
CA LEU A 650 7.29 -3.02 10.45
C LEU A 650 7.29 -4.44 9.86
N ILE A 651 6.69 -4.66 8.68
CA ILE A 651 6.35 -6.01 8.21
C ILE A 651 7.59 -6.92 8.09
N PRO A 652 8.70 -6.50 7.44
CA PRO A 652 9.89 -7.35 7.35
C PRO A 652 10.53 -7.66 8.71
N MET A 653 10.57 -6.67 9.63
CA MET A 653 11.13 -6.89 10.96
C MET A 653 10.24 -7.79 11.83
N GLU A 654 8.92 -7.64 11.77
CA GLU A 654 7.99 -8.51 12.50
C GLU A 654 8.12 -9.98 12.07
N LEU A 655 8.29 -10.24 10.77
CA LEU A 655 8.56 -11.60 10.26
C LEU A 655 9.87 -12.15 10.81
N ALA A 656 10.96 -11.37 10.74
CA ALA A 656 12.27 -11.81 11.23
C ALA A 656 12.27 -12.06 12.75
N LEU A 657 11.60 -11.21 13.53
CA LEU A 657 11.46 -11.37 14.98
C LEU A 657 10.54 -12.54 15.35
N LYS A 658 9.47 -12.79 14.59
CA LYS A 658 8.62 -13.99 14.77
C LYS A 658 9.41 -15.27 14.52
N ILE A 659 10.21 -15.34 13.46
CA ILE A 659 11.10 -16.48 13.23
C ILE A 659 12.09 -16.62 14.40
N ALA A 660 12.72 -15.53 14.83
CA ALA A 660 13.65 -15.55 15.95
C ALA A 660 12.99 -16.03 17.26
N SER A 661 11.76 -15.61 17.56
CA SER A 661 11.06 -16.08 18.75
C SER A 661 10.72 -17.57 18.68
N LYS A 662 10.32 -18.09 17.50
CA LYS A 662 10.08 -19.52 17.28
C LYS A 662 11.37 -20.36 17.40
N ILE A 663 12.49 -19.88 16.86
CA ILE A 663 13.81 -20.51 17.03
C ILE A 663 14.18 -20.57 18.52
N ARG A 664 13.98 -19.48 19.26
CA ARG A 664 14.24 -19.41 20.70
C ARG A 664 13.38 -20.38 21.50
N ALA A 665 12.11 -20.50 21.12
CA ALA A 665 11.15 -21.45 21.69
C ALA A 665 11.42 -22.91 21.26
N LYS A 666 12.31 -23.14 20.28
CA LYS A 666 12.55 -24.44 19.63
C LYS A 666 11.29 -25.01 18.99
N GLU A 667 10.44 -24.13 18.49
CA GLU A 667 9.24 -24.46 17.76
C GLU A 667 9.50 -24.35 16.26
N ARG A 668 8.91 -25.27 15.49
CA ARG A 668 9.06 -25.23 14.04
C ARG A 668 8.22 -24.10 13.45
N PHE A 669 8.81 -23.35 12.53
CA PHE A 669 8.14 -22.27 11.82
C PHE A 669 8.78 -22.02 10.47
N ALA A 670 8.00 -21.64 9.46
CA ALA A 670 8.52 -21.31 8.14
C ALA A 670 7.81 -20.10 7.53
N VAL A 671 8.58 -19.30 6.78
CA VAL A 671 8.09 -18.14 6.03
C VAL A 671 8.51 -18.29 4.57
N TYR A 672 7.53 -18.22 3.69
CA TYR A 672 7.68 -18.33 2.25
C TYR A 672 7.23 -17.01 1.61
N VAL A 673 8.10 -16.38 0.82
CA VAL A 673 7.81 -15.09 0.16
C VAL A 673 8.02 -15.22 -1.34
N VAL A 674 6.96 -15.02 -2.12
CA VAL A 674 7.00 -14.98 -3.58
C VAL A 674 6.86 -13.52 -4.04
N ILE A 675 7.86 -13.06 -4.78
CA ILE A 675 7.97 -11.68 -5.30
C ILE A 675 8.31 -11.72 -6.80
N PRO A 676 8.08 -10.65 -7.58
CA PRO A 676 8.49 -10.66 -8.97
C PRO A 676 10.01 -10.74 -9.08
N MET A 677 10.51 -11.32 -10.18
CA MET A 677 11.96 -11.42 -10.39
C MET A 677 12.61 -10.03 -10.42
N TRP A 678 11.93 -9.05 -11.01
CA TRP A 678 12.20 -7.62 -10.83
C TRP A 678 10.87 -6.84 -10.87
N PRO A 679 10.81 -5.64 -10.25
CA PRO A 679 9.68 -4.72 -10.42
C PRO A 679 9.40 -4.39 -11.89
N GLU A 680 8.13 -4.19 -12.26
CA GLU A 680 7.73 -3.91 -13.63
C GLU A 680 8.49 -2.71 -14.25
N GLY A 681 8.93 -2.89 -15.51
CA GLY A 681 9.72 -1.93 -16.26
C GLY A 681 11.09 -2.48 -16.67
N ASP A 682 11.93 -1.61 -17.24
CA ASP A 682 13.30 -1.96 -17.62
C ASP A 682 14.16 -2.20 -16.36
N PRO A 683 14.68 -3.42 -16.14
CA PRO A 683 15.47 -3.78 -14.95
C PRO A 683 16.81 -3.04 -14.88
N THR A 684 17.28 -2.44 -15.97
CA THR A 684 18.50 -1.61 -15.99
C THR A 684 18.25 -0.17 -15.58
N SER A 685 17.00 0.27 -15.53
CA SER A 685 16.63 1.64 -15.17
C SER A 685 17.01 1.98 -13.72
N ALA A 686 17.34 3.24 -13.46
CA ALA A 686 17.70 3.70 -12.11
C ALA A 686 16.60 3.45 -11.07
N THR A 687 15.33 3.58 -11.47
CA THR A 687 14.17 3.34 -10.59
C THR A 687 14.09 1.88 -10.17
N VAL A 688 14.15 0.94 -11.12
CA VAL A 688 14.05 -0.49 -10.82
C VAL A 688 15.28 -0.95 -10.02
N GLN A 689 16.48 -0.48 -10.39
CA GLN A 689 17.71 -0.79 -9.67
C GLN A 689 17.69 -0.29 -8.22
N GLU A 690 17.12 0.88 -7.95
CA GLU A 690 17.00 1.40 -6.59
C GLU A 690 15.98 0.62 -5.75
N ILE A 691 14.84 0.23 -6.33
CA ILE A 691 13.86 -0.61 -5.66
C ILE A 691 14.46 -1.98 -5.30
N LEU A 692 15.19 -2.59 -6.22
CA LEU A 692 15.91 -3.86 -5.98
C LEU A 692 16.97 -3.70 -4.88
N PHE A 693 17.60 -2.53 -4.78
CA PHE A 693 18.53 -2.22 -3.71
C PHE A 693 17.83 -2.17 -2.35
N TRP A 694 16.68 -1.49 -2.23
CA TRP A 694 15.89 -1.49 -0.99
C TRP A 694 15.41 -2.88 -0.59
N GLN A 695 15.00 -3.69 -1.56
CA GLN A 695 14.63 -5.08 -1.34
C GLN A 695 15.81 -5.91 -0.81
N SER A 696 17.01 -5.77 -1.40
CA SER A 696 18.20 -6.49 -0.94
C SER A 696 18.63 -6.06 0.46
N GLN A 697 18.54 -4.77 0.81
CA GLN A 697 18.78 -4.29 2.18
C GLN A 697 17.79 -4.89 3.18
N THR A 698 16.52 -5.02 2.79
CA THR A 698 15.46 -5.63 3.59
C THR A 698 15.73 -7.11 3.84
N MET A 699 16.03 -7.88 2.80
CA MET A 699 16.37 -9.31 2.90
C MET A 699 17.62 -9.53 3.76
N GLN A 700 18.68 -8.74 3.53
CA GLN A 700 19.91 -8.79 4.30
C GLN A 700 19.67 -8.54 5.79
N MET A 701 18.83 -7.57 6.14
CA MET A 701 18.44 -7.32 7.54
C MET A 701 17.74 -8.54 8.14
N MET A 702 16.76 -9.13 7.45
CA MET A 702 15.99 -10.27 7.97
C MET A 702 16.88 -11.50 8.18
N TYR A 703 17.68 -11.88 7.18
CA TYR A 703 18.58 -13.02 7.29
C TYR A 703 19.62 -12.83 8.40
N ALA A 704 20.14 -11.61 8.58
CA ALA A 704 21.05 -11.32 9.69
C ALA A 704 20.39 -11.45 11.07
N VAL A 705 19.07 -11.17 11.20
CA VAL A 705 18.33 -11.41 12.45
C VAL A 705 18.18 -12.90 12.71
N VAL A 706 17.74 -13.66 11.71
CA VAL A 706 17.54 -15.13 11.82
C VAL A 706 18.86 -15.84 12.12
N ALA A 707 19.92 -15.56 11.36
CA ALA A 707 21.24 -16.17 11.55
C ALA A 707 21.85 -15.87 12.93
N ARG A 708 21.63 -14.64 13.44
CA ARG A 708 22.06 -14.27 14.80
C ARG A 708 21.36 -15.11 15.86
N GLU A 709 20.05 -15.33 15.72
CA GLU A 709 19.29 -16.15 16.67
C GLU A 709 19.75 -17.61 16.61
N LEU A 710 19.91 -18.20 15.42
CA LEU A 710 20.43 -19.57 15.25
C LEU A 710 21.78 -19.78 15.97
N LYS A 711 22.71 -18.82 15.80
CA LYS A 711 24.01 -18.83 16.50
C LYS A 711 23.85 -18.70 18.00
N SER A 712 22.96 -17.82 18.47
CA SER A 712 22.72 -17.61 19.90
C SER A 712 22.14 -18.86 20.59
N MET A 713 21.32 -19.60 19.85
CA MET A 713 20.71 -20.86 20.29
C MET A 713 21.61 -22.09 20.06
N GLN A 714 22.82 -21.88 19.52
CA GLN A 714 23.83 -22.92 19.26
C GLN A 714 23.29 -24.04 18.36
N LEU A 715 22.66 -23.66 17.24
CA LEU A 715 22.17 -24.58 16.21
C LEU A 715 23.09 -24.53 14.97
N PRO A 716 24.30 -25.10 15.02
CA PRO A 716 25.31 -24.95 13.96
C PRO A 716 24.96 -25.68 12.66
N ASP A 717 24.08 -26.68 12.72
CA ASP A 717 23.65 -27.46 11.55
C ASP A 717 22.41 -26.85 10.84
N SER A 718 21.85 -25.76 11.37
CA SER A 718 20.68 -25.09 10.80
C SER A 718 21.09 -23.95 9.87
N HIS A 719 20.34 -23.78 8.79
CA HIS A 719 20.50 -22.70 7.83
C HIS A 719 19.38 -21.66 7.97
N PRO A 720 19.62 -20.35 7.74
CA PRO A 720 18.54 -19.36 7.73
C PRO A 720 17.39 -19.69 6.76
N CYS A 721 17.72 -20.32 5.62
CA CYS A 721 16.73 -20.80 4.63
C CYS A 721 15.88 -22.00 5.10
N ASP A 722 16.16 -22.59 6.26
CA ASP A 722 15.25 -23.56 6.87
C ASP A 722 13.97 -22.88 7.39
N TYR A 723 14.01 -21.55 7.56
CA TYR A 723 12.95 -20.74 8.17
C TYR A 723 12.44 -19.61 7.27
N LEU A 724 13.30 -18.97 6.47
CA LEU A 724 12.94 -17.83 5.62
C LEU A 724 13.38 -18.05 4.18
N ASN A 725 12.41 -18.07 3.25
CA ASN A 725 12.68 -18.33 1.85
C ASN A 725 12.04 -17.30 0.93
N PHE A 726 12.81 -16.83 -0.05
CA PHE A 726 12.36 -15.93 -1.11
C PHE A 726 12.39 -16.65 -2.47
N TYR A 727 11.32 -16.45 -3.23
CA TYR A 727 11.11 -17.03 -4.54
C TYR A 727 10.64 -15.98 -5.54
N CYS A 728 10.77 -16.29 -6.82
CA CYS A 728 10.06 -15.58 -7.89
C CYS A 728 9.43 -16.58 -8.85
N LEU A 729 8.60 -16.10 -9.78
CA LEU A 729 7.96 -16.95 -10.78
C LEU A 729 8.58 -16.72 -12.17
N GLY A 730 8.71 -17.81 -12.94
CA GLY A 730 9.18 -17.75 -14.31
C GLY A 730 8.60 -18.86 -15.17
N LYS A 731 8.56 -18.61 -16.47
CA LYS A 731 8.09 -19.56 -17.47
C LYS A 731 9.17 -19.80 -18.51
N ARG A 732 9.25 -21.04 -18.98
CA ARG A 732 9.94 -21.41 -20.21
C ARG A 732 8.95 -22.13 -21.12
N GLU A 733 8.79 -21.67 -22.36
CA GLU A 733 7.76 -22.19 -23.27
C GLU A 733 8.31 -22.42 -24.69
N GLU A 734 7.94 -23.54 -25.31
CA GLU A 734 8.31 -23.80 -26.69
C GLU A 734 7.68 -22.78 -27.65
N ARG A 735 8.44 -22.36 -28.66
CA ARG A 735 7.92 -21.44 -29.68
C ARG A 735 6.97 -22.19 -30.63
N PRO A 736 5.80 -21.63 -30.97
CA PRO A 736 4.94 -22.19 -32.00
C PRO A 736 5.68 -22.29 -33.34
N SER A 737 5.54 -23.42 -34.04
CA SER A 737 6.16 -23.68 -35.35
C SER A 737 5.68 -22.73 -36.46
N GLU A 738 4.51 -22.11 -36.28
CA GLU A 738 3.86 -21.21 -37.24
C GLU A 738 4.40 -19.76 -37.21
N ILE A 739 5.16 -19.37 -36.18
CA ILE A 739 5.84 -18.07 -36.12
C ILE A 739 7.17 -18.20 -36.89
N SER A 740 7.09 -18.55 -38.17
CA SER A 740 8.24 -18.58 -39.07
C SER A 740 8.69 -17.14 -39.36
N GLN A 741 9.93 -16.83 -38.99
CA GLN A 741 10.57 -15.52 -39.18
C GLN A 741 10.43 -15.05 -40.64
N SER A 742 9.58 -14.06 -40.91
CA SER A 742 9.75 -13.27 -42.12
C SER A 742 11.09 -12.53 -42.01
N ALA A 743 11.98 -12.73 -42.97
CA ALA A 743 13.40 -12.34 -42.96
C ALA A 743 13.70 -10.83 -42.78
N GLY A 744 12.69 -9.98 -42.57
CA GLY A 744 12.83 -8.55 -42.24
C GLY A 744 12.59 -8.18 -40.76
N ASP A 745 12.22 -9.14 -39.89
CA ASP A 745 11.83 -8.87 -38.48
C ASP A 745 12.94 -9.21 -37.45
N ALA A 746 14.18 -9.49 -37.90
CA ALA A 746 15.29 -9.93 -37.04
C ALA A 746 15.69 -8.91 -35.95
N ASP A 747 15.45 -7.61 -36.19
CA ASP A 747 15.78 -6.51 -35.27
C ASP A 747 14.72 -6.28 -34.16
N LYS A 748 13.60 -7.02 -34.16
CA LYS A 748 12.49 -6.86 -33.18
C LYS A 748 12.34 -8.03 -32.20
N VAL A 749 13.33 -8.91 -32.15
CA VAL A 749 13.27 -10.16 -31.37
C VAL A 749 14.14 -10.05 -30.12
N SER A 750 13.51 -10.04 -28.95
CA SER A 750 14.19 -9.94 -27.65
C SER A 750 15.11 -11.14 -27.36
N SER A 751 16.12 -10.97 -26.50
CA SER A 751 16.94 -12.09 -26.02
C SER A 751 16.09 -13.16 -25.32
N ALA A 752 15.05 -12.73 -24.58
CA ALA A 752 14.07 -13.60 -23.92
C ALA A 752 13.31 -14.51 -24.91
N TRP A 753 12.99 -14.01 -26.11
CA TRP A 753 12.43 -14.83 -27.19
C TRP A 753 13.40 -15.93 -27.64
N LYS A 754 14.70 -15.62 -27.76
CA LYS A 754 15.72 -16.60 -28.17
C LYS A 754 15.92 -17.67 -27.10
N SER A 755 15.96 -17.27 -25.83
CA SER A 755 16.10 -18.15 -24.67
C SER A 755 14.81 -18.89 -24.29
N GLN A 756 13.68 -18.50 -24.91
CA GLN A 756 12.35 -19.08 -24.75
C GLN A 756 11.81 -18.98 -23.31
N ARG A 757 12.18 -17.91 -22.60
CA ARG A 757 11.88 -17.73 -21.18
C ARG A 757 11.51 -16.29 -20.85
N PHE A 758 10.72 -16.11 -19.81
CA PHE A 758 10.50 -14.80 -19.17
C PHE A 758 9.97 -14.97 -17.75
N MET A 759 10.05 -13.92 -16.93
CA MET A 759 9.40 -13.96 -15.62
C MET A 759 7.88 -14.00 -15.77
N ILE A 760 7.21 -14.64 -14.83
CA ILE A 760 5.79 -14.43 -14.58
C ILE A 760 5.73 -13.31 -13.55
N TYR A 761 5.02 -12.21 -13.88
CA TYR A 761 5.01 -11.04 -13.02
C TYR A 761 4.08 -11.26 -11.84
N VAL A 762 4.66 -11.34 -10.64
CA VAL A 762 3.90 -11.43 -9.39
C VAL A 762 3.40 -10.03 -9.04
N HIS A 763 2.15 -9.77 -9.39
CA HIS A 763 1.43 -8.57 -8.99
C HIS A 763 0.52 -8.81 -7.76
N ALA A 764 0.45 -10.05 -7.27
CA ALA A 764 -0.24 -10.40 -6.03
C ALA A 764 0.03 -9.42 -4.86
N LYS A 765 -0.95 -9.28 -3.96
CA LYS A 765 -0.79 -8.68 -2.63
C LYS A 765 -1.60 -9.47 -1.60
N GLY A 766 -1.06 -10.62 -1.19
CA GLY A 766 -1.73 -11.52 -0.26
C GLY A 766 -0.81 -12.14 0.77
N MET A 767 -1.42 -12.63 1.85
CA MET A 767 -0.75 -13.39 2.91
C MET A 767 -1.70 -14.45 3.46
N VAL A 768 -1.24 -15.70 3.53
CA VAL A 768 -1.89 -16.81 4.24
C VAL A 768 -1.10 -17.07 5.51
N VAL A 769 -1.81 -17.23 6.62
CA VAL A 769 -1.25 -17.54 7.94
C VAL A 769 -1.90 -18.82 8.46
N ASP A 770 -1.05 -19.81 8.73
CA ASP A 770 -1.42 -21.09 9.37
C ASP A 770 -2.57 -21.85 8.68
N ASP A 771 -2.82 -21.59 7.39
CA ASP A 771 -3.94 -22.11 6.60
C ASP A 771 -5.36 -21.83 7.17
N GLU A 772 -5.47 -20.92 8.14
CA GLU A 772 -6.75 -20.53 8.78
C GLU A 772 -7.10 -19.05 8.63
N TYR A 773 -6.14 -18.18 8.28
CA TYR A 773 -6.39 -16.75 8.07
C TYR A 773 -5.73 -16.27 6.77
N VAL A 774 -6.44 -15.42 6.03
CA VAL A 774 -5.95 -14.86 4.76
C VAL A 774 -6.16 -13.34 4.69
N ILE A 775 -5.19 -12.62 4.16
CA ILE A 775 -5.30 -11.21 3.76
C ILE A 775 -5.14 -11.13 2.24
N ILE A 776 -6.05 -10.44 1.55
CA ILE A 776 -5.94 -10.12 0.11
C ILE A 776 -6.36 -8.68 -0.12
N GLY A 777 -5.62 -7.94 -0.93
CA GLY A 777 -5.96 -6.55 -1.24
C GLY A 777 -5.10 -5.93 -2.32
N SER A 778 -4.97 -4.60 -2.26
CA SER A 778 -4.16 -3.81 -3.20
C SER A 778 -2.80 -3.38 -2.64
N ALA A 779 -2.59 -3.54 -1.33
CA ALA A 779 -1.44 -2.98 -0.62
C ALA A 779 -0.17 -3.83 -0.77
N ASN A 780 0.86 -3.23 -1.33
CA ASN A 780 2.18 -3.85 -1.38
C ASN A 780 2.90 -3.80 -0.02
N ILE A 781 3.87 -4.68 0.20
CA ILE A 781 4.77 -4.57 1.37
C ILE A 781 5.84 -3.53 1.04
N ASN A 782 5.45 -2.26 1.12
CA ASN A 782 6.31 -1.10 0.98
C ASN A 782 5.72 0.09 1.76
N GLN A 783 6.50 1.15 1.94
CA GLN A 783 6.04 2.32 2.66
C GLN A 783 4.92 3.03 1.90
N ARG A 784 4.99 3.06 0.56
CA ARG A 784 3.93 3.62 -0.31
C ARG A 784 2.53 3.12 0.04
N SER A 785 2.38 1.83 0.30
CA SER A 785 1.09 1.20 0.57
C SER A 785 0.73 1.22 2.05
N LEU A 786 1.70 1.02 2.96
CA LEU A 786 1.44 0.78 4.38
C LEU A 786 1.41 2.06 5.23
N ALA A 787 1.91 3.19 4.71
CA ALA A 787 1.99 4.43 5.48
C ALA A 787 0.64 5.13 5.73
N GLY A 788 -0.47 4.72 5.12
CA GLY A 788 -1.80 5.38 5.25
C GLY A 788 -1.90 6.78 4.61
N THR A 789 -0.79 7.52 4.54
CA THR A 789 -0.72 8.90 4.02
C THR A 789 -0.09 9.02 2.64
N LYS A 790 0.38 7.90 2.06
CA LYS A 790 0.99 7.83 0.74
C LYS A 790 -0.09 7.41 -0.27
N ASP A 791 -0.03 6.21 -0.83
CA ASP A 791 -1.09 5.70 -1.72
C ASP A 791 -2.32 5.29 -0.91
N THR A 792 -3.50 5.31 -1.55
CA THR A 792 -4.71 4.77 -0.91
C THR A 792 -4.91 3.32 -1.28
N GLU A 793 -5.05 2.45 -0.29
CA GLU A 793 -5.17 0.99 -0.45
C GLU A 793 -6.42 0.45 0.26
N ILE A 794 -6.81 -0.78 -0.09
CA ILE A 794 -7.87 -1.55 0.56
C ILE A 794 -7.48 -3.02 0.59
N ALA A 795 -7.81 -3.72 1.67
CA ALA A 795 -7.64 -5.16 1.79
C ALA A 795 -8.78 -5.75 2.61
N MET A 796 -9.02 -7.05 2.43
CA MET A 796 -9.83 -7.85 3.36
C MET A 796 -8.92 -8.80 4.13
N GLY A 797 -9.29 -9.06 5.38
CA GLY A 797 -8.83 -10.24 6.13
C GLY A 797 -10.00 -11.14 6.44
N ALA A 798 -9.81 -12.45 6.30
CA ALA A 798 -10.91 -13.40 6.43
C ALA A 798 -10.47 -14.75 6.99
N TYR A 799 -11.39 -15.42 7.70
CA TYR A 799 -11.24 -16.79 8.18
C TYR A 799 -12.58 -17.51 8.27
N GLN A 800 -12.52 -18.84 8.35
CA GLN A 800 -13.68 -19.70 8.60
C GLN A 800 -13.65 -20.16 10.06
N PRO A 801 -14.55 -19.68 10.95
CA PRO A 801 -14.44 -19.90 12.40
C PRO A 801 -14.51 -21.37 12.83
N HIS A 802 -15.19 -22.20 12.05
CA HIS A 802 -15.33 -23.64 12.31
C HIS A 802 -14.16 -24.48 11.76
N LEU A 803 -13.20 -23.83 11.10
CA LEU A 803 -12.05 -24.44 10.43
C LEU A 803 -10.77 -23.72 10.86
N THR A 804 -10.51 -23.74 12.17
CA THR A 804 -9.33 -23.16 12.82
C THR A 804 -8.57 -24.22 13.60
N TRP A 805 -7.29 -23.99 13.91
CA TRP A 805 -6.50 -24.86 14.77
C TRP A 805 -7.14 -25.01 16.15
N ALA A 806 -7.66 -23.92 16.71
CA ALA A 806 -8.30 -23.89 18.02
C ALA A 806 -9.57 -24.77 18.08
N GLU A 807 -10.46 -24.67 17.07
CA GLU A 807 -11.71 -25.44 17.04
C GLU A 807 -11.47 -26.91 16.67
N LYS A 808 -10.52 -27.17 15.77
CA LYS A 808 -10.28 -28.51 15.22
C LYS A 808 -9.33 -29.35 16.06
N GLY A 809 -8.43 -28.72 16.82
CA GLY A 809 -7.32 -29.38 17.51
C GLY A 809 -6.28 -30.03 16.57
N LYS A 810 -6.32 -29.69 15.27
CA LYS A 810 -5.43 -30.19 14.20
C LYS A 810 -5.45 -29.22 13.02
N HIS A 811 -4.54 -29.42 12.06
CA HIS A 811 -4.45 -28.61 10.84
C HIS A 811 -5.81 -28.49 10.14
N PRO A 812 -6.38 -27.26 10.02
CA PRO A 812 -7.66 -27.06 9.35
C PRO A 812 -7.51 -27.13 7.83
N HIS A 813 -8.24 -28.04 7.19
CA HIS A 813 -8.28 -28.14 5.73
C HIS A 813 -9.53 -27.43 5.18
N GLY A 814 -9.58 -26.11 5.37
CA GLY A 814 -10.64 -25.24 4.86
C GLY A 814 -10.39 -24.68 3.47
N GLN A 815 -11.16 -23.68 3.07
CA GLN A 815 -11.00 -23.00 1.79
C GLN A 815 -9.65 -22.27 1.67
N ILE A 816 -9.09 -21.77 2.78
CA ILE A 816 -7.77 -21.13 2.80
C ILE A 816 -6.66 -22.15 2.52
N TYR A 817 -6.67 -23.29 3.21
CA TYR A 817 -5.82 -24.45 2.87
C TYR A 817 -5.96 -24.85 1.39
N GLY A 818 -7.19 -24.98 0.90
CA GLY A 818 -7.47 -25.33 -0.48
C GLY A 818 -6.86 -24.33 -1.48
N TYR A 819 -7.03 -23.05 -1.19
CA TYR A 819 -6.48 -21.96 -1.98
C TYR A 819 -4.95 -21.96 -2.00
N ARG A 820 -4.30 -22.11 -0.85
CA ARG A 820 -2.85 -22.18 -0.73
C ARG A 820 -2.28 -23.43 -1.44
N MET A 821 -2.93 -24.59 -1.30
CA MET A 821 -2.59 -25.79 -2.08
C MET A 821 -2.76 -25.59 -3.59
N SER A 822 -3.77 -24.83 -4.04
CA SER A 822 -4.00 -24.51 -5.47
C SER A 822 -2.88 -23.64 -6.03
N LEU A 823 -2.49 -22.58 -5.31
CA LEU A 823 -1.36 -21.73 -5.66
C LEU A 823 -0.06 -22.56 -5.72
N TRP A 824 0.18 -23.42 -4.74
CA TRP A 824 1.36 -24.28 -4.74
C TRP A 824 1.34 -25.33 -5.85
N ALA A 825 0.16 -25.84 -6.23
CA ALA A 825 0.05 -26.78 -7.34
C ALA A 825 0.43 -26.11 -8.67
N GLU A 826 0.02 -24.85 -8.87
CA GLU A 826 0.47 -24.05 -10.01
C GLU A 826 1.99 -23.83 -9.94
N HIS A 827 2.49 -23.26 -8.84
CA HIS A 827 3.87 -22.81 -8.74
C HIS A 827 4.86 -23.97 -8.75
N LEU A 828 4.55 -25.09 -8.11
CA LEU A 828 5.47 -26.23 -8.00
C LEU A 828 5.25 -27.27 -9.10
N GLY A 829 4.12 -27.22 -9.80
CA GLY A 829 3.74 -28.23 -10.80
C GLY A 829 3.57 -29.64 -10.22
N MET A 830 3.27 -29.75 -8.91
CA MET A 830 3.11 -31.02 -8.22
C MET A 830 2.18 -30.90 -7.01
N SER A 831 1.65 -32.05 -6.57
CA SER A 831 0.89 -32.19 -5.32
C SER A 831 1.48 -33.34 -4.51
N ASP A 832 2.32 -33.01 -3.53
CA ASP A 832 2.99 -33.97 -2.64
C ASP A 832 2.37 -33.91 -1.23
N LYS A 833 2.43 -35.03 -0.49
CA LYS A 833 2.03 -35.10 0.92
C LYS A 833 2.84 -34.15 1.79
N HIS A 834 4.11 -33.88 1.46
CA HIS A 834 4.98 -32.99 2.24
C HIS A 834 4.48 -31.53 2.18
N LEU A 835 3.84 -31.13 1.09
CA LEU A 835 3.29 -29.78 0.88
C LEU A 835 2.05 -29.48 1.75
N LYS A 836 1.55 -30.47 2.48
CA LYS A 836 0.39 -30.32 3.36
C LYS A 836 0.75 -29.74 4.73
N GLU A 837 2.01 -29.79 5.13
CA GLU A 837 2.49 -29.30 6.44
C GLU A 837 3.64 -28.29 6.23
N PRO A 838 3.32 -27.03 5.89
CA PRO A 838 4.30 -26.05 5.45
C PRO A 838 5.34 -25.65 6.49
N GLU A 839 5.09 -25.84 7.78
CA GLU A 839 6.08 -25.57 8.82
C GLU A 839 7.26 -26.56 8.80
N ASN A 840 7.03 -27.78 8.33
CA ASN A 840 7.98 -28.88 8.44
C ASN A 840 9.23 -28.66 7.57
N LEU A 841 10.38 -29.10 8.06
CA LEU A 841 11.65 -28.99 7.33
C LEU A 841 11.59 -29.71 5.99
N GLU A 842 10.98 -30.89 5.95
CA GLU A 842 10.85 -31.68 4.73
C GLU A 842 10.00 -30.95 3.67
N CYS A 843 9.03 -30.14 4.09
CA CYS A 843 8.27 -29.28 3.18
C CYS A 843 9.17 -28.17 2.62
N VAL A 844 9.86 -27.43 3.49
CA VAL A 844 10.81 -26.37 3.10
C VAL A 844 11.86 -26.89 2.12
N GLU A 845 12.50 -28.03 2.44
CA GLU A 845 13.50 -28.67 1.59
C GLU A 845 12.93 -29.09 0.23
N SER A 846 11.71 -29.64 0.21
CA SER A 846 11.04 -30.04 -1.04
C SER A 846 10.74 -28.84 -1.93
N VAL A 847 10.19 -27.76 -1.35
CA VAL A 847 9.91 -26.50 -2.07
C VAL A 847 11.21 -25.89 -2.60
N ASN A 848 12.24 -25.79 -1.76
CA ASN A 848 13.55 -25.24 -2.13
C ASN A 848 14.21 -26.05 -3.24
N LYS A 849 14.15 -27.38 -3.17
CA LYS A 849 14.68 -28.25 -4.21
C LYS A 849 14.01 -28.02 -5.56
N VAL A 850 12.67 -27.94 -5.60
CA VAL A 850 11.95 -27.64 -6.85
C VAL A 850 12.33 -26.26 -7.38
N ALA A 851 12.42 -25.26 -6.50
CA ALA A 851 12.78 -23.90 -6.87
C ALA A 851 14.20 -23.79 -7.45
N GLU A 852 15.16 -24.56 -6.91
CA GLU A 852 16.54 -24.64 -7.41
C GLU A 852 16.63 -25.39 -8.74
N GLU A 853 15.96 -26.54 -8.86
CA GLU A 853 15.90 -27.32 -10.11
C GLU A 853 15.26 -26.49 -11.25
N ASN A 854 14.20 -25.75 -10.95
CA ASN A 854 13.57 -24.85 -11.91
C ASN A 854 14.47 -23.66 -12.24
N TRP A 855 15.20 -23.05 -11.28
CA TRP A 855 16.15 -21.98 -11.58
C TRP A 855 17.26 -22.45 -12.54
N ASN A 856 17.83 -23.63 -12.28
CA ASN A 856 18.84 -24.24 -13.16
C ASN A 856 18.28 -24.48 -14.57
N SER A 857 17.05 -24.99 -14.66
CA SER A 857 16.36 -25.22 -15.95
C SER A 857 15.97 -23.92 -16.65
N TYR A 858 15.61 -22.88 -15.89
CA TYR A 858 15.28 -21.55 -16.41
C TYR A 858 16.52 -20.88 -17.00
N THR A 859 17.67 -21.00 -16.33
CA THR A 859 18.93 -20.37 -16.73
C THR A 859 19.73 -21.14 -17.77
N ALA A 860 19.48 -22.45 -17.95
CA ALA A 860 20.18 -23.31 -18.89
C ALA A 860 20.22 -22.77 -20.34
N GLU A 861 21.36 -22.92 -21.01
CA GLU A 861 21.58 -22.47 -22.39
C GLU A 861 20.58 -23.10 -23.36
N ASN A 862 20.40 -24.42 -23.28
CA ASN A 862 19.43 -25.15 -24.10
C ASN A 862 18.05 -25.16 -23.43
N PHE A 863 16.99 -25.19 -24.25
CA PHE A 863 15.62 -25.30 -23.77
C PHE A 863 15.45 -26.54 -22.89
N THR A 864 15.02 -26.32 -21.65
CA THR A 864 14.67 -27.36 -20.69
C THR A 864 13.33 -26.99 -20.07
N PRO A 865 12.32 -27.86 -20.11
CA PRO A 865 11.02 -27.55 -19.51
C PRO A 865 11.16 -27.39 -17.99
N LEU A 866 10.41 -26.43 -17.44
CA LEU A 866 10.29 -26.29 -15.99
C LEU A 866 9.26 -27.29 -15.46
N LYS A 867 9.43 -27.73 -14.22
CA LYS A 867 8.44 -28.59 -13.54
C LYS A 867 7.18 -27.80 -13.17
N GLY A 868 7.38 -26.58 -12.68
CA GLY A 868 6.36 -25.58 -12.36
C GLY A 868 6.89 -24.19 -12.67
N HIS A 869 6.40 -23.17 -11.97
CA HIS A 869 6.78 -21.76 -12.16
C HIS A 869 7.70 -21.21 -11.07
N LEU A 870 7.74 -21.83 -9.90
CA LEU A 870 8.52 -21.36 -8.76
C LEU A 870 10.01 -21.48 -9.03
N LEU A 871 10.72 -20.36 -8.93
CA LEU A 871 12.16 -20.24 -9.04
C LEU A 871 12.72 -19.80 -7.69
N LYS A 872 13.89 -20.31 -7.31
CA LYS A 872 14.67 -19.72 -6.23
C LYS A 872 14.90 -18.25 -6.60
N TYR A 873 14.56 -17.32 -5.72
CA TYR A 873 14.93 -15.93 -5.96
C TYR A 873 16.46 -15.88 -6.01
N PRO A 874 17.09 -15.24 -7.02
CA PRO A 874 18.48 -15.50 -7.41
C PRO A 874 19.54 -14.89 -6.47
N LEU A 875 19.43 -15.24 -5.18
CA LEU A 875 20.31 -14.87 -4.09
C LEU A 875 21.01 -16.10 -3.53
N ASP A 876 22.25 -15.87 -3.14
CA ASP A 876 23.01 -16.75 -2.27
C ASP A 876 22.93 -16.21 -0.84
N VAL A 877 22.62 -17.09 0.11
CA VAL A 877 22.51 -16.74 1.53
C VAL A 877 23.40 -17.71 2.29
N ASP A 878 24.36 -17.19 3.04
CA ASP A 878 25.23 -18.02 3.86
C ASP A 878 24.69 -18.25 5.28
N VAL A 879 25.39 -19.11 6.04
CA VAL A 879 25.07 -19.43 7.45
C VAL A 879 25.17 -18.22 8.39
N ASP A 880 25.86 -17.17 7.98
CA ASP A 880 25.98 -15.92 8.73
C ASP A 880 24.85 -14.93 8.42
N GLY A 881 24.01 -15.26 7.43
CA GLY A 881 22.90 -14.45 6.94
C GLY A 881 23.34 -13.36 5.97
N ASN A 882 24.54 -13.44 5.39
CA ASN A 882 24.96 -12.53 4.33
C ASN A 882 24.25 -12.88 3.02
N VAL A 883 23.82 -11.86 2.30
CA VAL A 883 23.06 -11.98 1.05
C VAL A 883 23.92 -11.50 -0.12
N GLY A 884 24.16 -12.39 -1.08
CA GLY A 884 24.85 -12.13 -2.34
C GLY A 884 23.98 -12.51 -3.55
N PRO A 885 24.38 -12.16 -4.78
CA PRO A 885 23.79 -12.79 -5.97
C PRO A 885 24.23 -14.25 -6.06
N LEU A 886 23.43 -15.11 -6.69
CA LEU A 886 23.90 -16.45 -7.03
C LEU A 886 25.20 -16.40 -7.87
N PRO A 887 26.18 -17.28 -7.64
CA PRO A 887 27.44 -17.27 -8.38
C PRO A 887 27.24 -17.34 -9.90
N GLY A 888 27.83 -16.40 -10.65
CA GLY A 888 27.67 -16.30 -12.11
C GLY A 888 26.36 -15.67 -12.59
N HIS A 889 25.53 -15.18 -11.66
CA HIS A 889 24.26 -14.54 -11.93
C HIS A 889 24.18 -13.16 -11.25
N GLU A 890 25.16 -12.28 -11.50
CA GLU A 890 25.14 -10.92 -10.94
C GLU A 890 24.04 -10.04 -11.56
N ASN A 891 23.59 -10.39 -12.76
CA ASN A 891 22.50 -9.71 -13.48
C ASN A 891 21.39 -10.68 -13.87
N PHE A 892 20.18 -10.16 -14.11
CA PHE A 892 19.08 -10.97 -14.58
C PHE A 892 19.32 -11.54 -16.00
N PRO A 893 18.91 -12.80 -16.25
CA PRO A 893 19.09 -13.42 -17.55
C PRO A 893 18.35 -12.67 -18.67
N ASP A 894 18.98 -12.56 -19.83
CA ASP A 894 18.47 -11.94 -21.07
C ASP A 894 18.23 -10.42 -21.05
N VAL A 895 17.92 -9.83 -19.90
CA VAL A 895 17.49 -8.43 -19.75
C VAL A 895 18.53 -7.53 -19.06
N GLY A 896 19.51 -8.12 -18.35
CA GLY A 896 20.50 -7.36 -17.59
C GLY A 896 19.92 -6.74 -16.30
N GLY A 897 20.63 -5.76 -15.75
CA GLY A 897 20.29 -5.16 -14.45
C GLY A 897 20.76 -6.03 -13.28
N LYS A 898 21.32 -5.41 -12.25
CA LYS A 898 21.90 -6.14 -11.11
C LYS A 898 20.80 -6.72 -10.24
N ILE A 899 20.98 -7.96 -9.79
CA ILE A 899 20.01 -8.67 -8.94
C ILE A 899 19.86 -7.99 -7.57
N LEU A 900 20.97 -7.54 -6.99
CA LEU A 900 20.97 -6.80 -5.72
C LEU A 900 20.59 -5.32 -5.87
N GLY A 901 20.35 -4.85 -7.11
CA GLY A 901 20.11 -3.46 -7.41
C GLY A 901 21.31 -2.54 -7.22
N ALA A 902 21.06 -1.24 -7.32
CA ALA A 902 22.00 -0.18 -7.00
C ALA A 902 21.24 1.08 -6.54
N PRO A 903 21.73 1.80 -5.51
CA PRO A 903 21.12 3.06 -5.09
C PRO A 903 21.28 4.13 -6.16
N SER A 904 20.31 5.04 -6.27
CA SER A 904 20.41 6.18 -7.17
C SER A 904 20.71 7.47 -6.39
N PRO A 905 21.76 8.21 -6.73
CA PRO A 905 22.03 9.50 -6.07
C PRO A 905 21.06 10.61 -6.50
N THR A 906 20.24 10.37 -7.53
CA THR A 906 19.36 11.38 -8.15
C THR A 906 17.88 11.16 -7.83
N LEU A 907 17.47 9.96 -7.45
CA LEU A 907 16.07 9.66 -7.13
C LEU A 907 15.81 9.93 -5.64
N PRO A 908 14.73 10.65 -5.29
CA PRO A 908 14.31 10.75 -3.92
C PRO A 908 13.75 9.42 -3.40
N ASP A 909 14.31 8.88 -2.30
CA ASP A 909 13.89 7.62 -1.66
C ASP A 909 12.37 7.51 -1.45
N ILE A 910 11.68 8.63 -1.17
CA ILE A 910 10.23 8.65 -0.96
C ILE A 910 9.42 8.11 -2.15
N LEU A 911 9.98 8.14 -3.37
CA LEU A 911 9.35 7.64 -4.59
C LEU A 911 9.49 6.12 -4.74
N THR A 912 10.59 5.55 -4.26
CA THR A 912 10.99 4.14 -4.44
C THR A 912 10.83 3.29 -3.18
N THR A 913 10.42 3.89 -2.05
CA THR A 913 10.17 3.23 -0.73
C THR A 913 8.72 2.93 -0.40
#